data_AF-A0A7Y2QAC5-F1
#
_entry.id   AF-A0A7Y2QAC5-F1
#
_cell.length_a   1.000
_cell.length_b   1.000
_cell.length_c   1.000
_cell.angle_alpha   90.00
_cell.angle_beta   90.00
_cell.angle_gamma   90.00
#
_symmetry.space_group_name_H-M   'P 1'
#
loop_
_entity.id
_entity.type
_entity.pdbx_description
1 polymer ?
#
loop_
_entity_poly.entity_id
_entity_poly.type
_entity_poly.pdbx_seq_one_letter_code
_entity_poly.pdbx_strand_id
1 'polypeptide(L)'
;MFDNLFGPKGAKRDGSEVFAALRKAASERILVLDGAMGTQIQGLAYDEDQFRGDRFIGCACHQKGNNDLLILTQPDAIEEIHYKYAKAGADILETNTFSSTRIAQADYQMEGEVYALNKEGAEIVRRAAIRAEREDGRRRFVAGAIGPTNRTASISPDVNNPGFRAISFDELRIAYGEQIDGLIDGGADIILIETIFDTLNAKAAIFACEERFEAKGISLPVMISGTITDLSGRTLSGQTPSAFWNSVRHAKPFTIGLNCALGANAMRPHLQELAGVADTFVCAYPNAGLPNEFGQYDETPELMAAQIDSFAREGLVNIVGGCCGSTPEHIRAIAETVAKYKPRPIPEHRPFMSLSGLEPFELTKEIPFVNVGERTNVTGSARFRKLITNADYNAALDVARDQVENGAQVIDVNMDEGLIDSEKAMVEFLHLIAAEPDIARVPVMIDSSKFSIIESGLKCVQGKAIVNSISLKEGEENFLAQAKLLHRYGAAVVVMAFDEVGQADSYERKVNICTRAYKLLTEKAGFPPEDIIFDPNIFAVATGIEEHNNYGVDFIEATRTIRQRMPLVHISGGVSNLSFSFRGNEPVREAMHAVFLYHAIQAGMDMGIVNAGQLALYDQIDPQLREACEVVVLNRRPDGTERLIEVAERFRGAGTKEARVQDLSWREWTVEKRLEHALVNGITEYIEADTEEARQKAARPLHVIEGPLMAGMNVVGDLFGSGKMFLPQVVKSARVMKQAVAVLLPYMEEEKRLNGGDDRKTAGKILMATVKGDVHDIGKNIVGVVLACNNYEIIDLGVMVPATKILETAVAEKVDVIGLSGLITPSLDEMVHVAAEMEREGFDIPLLIGGATTSRVHTAVKIHPGYAKGQTVYVTDASRAVGVVSSLLSPDTRQGYIDDIRGEYAKV
;
A
#
# COMPACT_ATOMS: atom_id res chain seq x y z
N MET A 1 -19.43 41.76 30.25
CA MET A 1 -18.74 42.69 29.32
C MET A 1 -17.73 41.87 28.49
N PHE A 2 -18.22 40.83 27.79
CA PHE A 2 -17.39 39.82 27.08
C PHE A 2 -17.46 39.95 25.55
N ASP A 3 -18.24 40.88 25.01
CA ASP A 3 -18.43 41.05 23.56
C ASP A 3 -17.29 41.81 22.85
N ASN A 4 -16.29 42.32 23.59
CA ASN A 4 -15.20 43.13 23.01
C ASN A 4 -13.94 42.33 22.65
N LEU A 5 -13.91 41.00 22.87
CA LEU A 5 -12.76 40.15 22.51
C LEU A 5 -12.81 39.63 21.07
N PHE A 6 -13.95 39.73 20.37
CA PHE A 6 -14.15 39.08 19.05
C PHE A 6 -14.50 40.02 17.88
N GLY A 7 -14.33 41.34 18.03
CA GLY A 7 -14.55 42.29 16.93
C GLY A 7 -16.00 42.37 16.42
N PRO A 8 -16.31 43.29 15.48
CA PRO A 8 -17.67 43.45 14.94
C PRO A 8 -18.08 42.20 14.16
N LYS A 9 -19.30 41.68 14.40
CA LYS A 9 -19.95 40.50 13.77
C LYS A 9 -19.13 39.89 12.62
N GLY A 10 -18.18 39.04 12.98
CA GLY A 10 -17.18 38.49 12.07
C GLY A 10 -17.78 37.63 10.96
N ALA A 11 -16.97 37.37 9.93
CA ALA A 11 -17.24 36.38 8.89
C ALA A 11 -17.75 35.06 9.50
N LYS A 12 -18.56 34.30 8.74
CA LYS A 12 -19.00 32.96 9.16
C LYS A 12 -17.76 32.17 9.59
N ARG A 13 -17.76 31.65 10.83
CA ARG A 13 -16.72 30.75 11.34
C ARG A 13 -16.92 29.33 10.79
N ASP A 14 -17.10 29.23 9.48
CA ASP A 14 -17.27 27.94 8.78
C ASP A 14 -15.92 27.33 8.35
N GLY A 15 -14.80 28.02 8.65
CA GLY A 15 -13.43 27.60 8.36
C GLY A 15 -12.91 27.99 6.97
N SER A 16 -13.76 28.52 6.09
CA SER A 16 -13.38 28.88 4.72
C SER A 16 -12.26 29.93 4.65
N GLU A 17 -12.32 30.94 5.52
CA GLU A 17 -11.31 32.00 5.63
C GLU A 17 -9.95 31.43 6.07
N VAL A 18 -9.96 30.57 7.09
CA VAL A 18 -8.77 29.90 7.61
C VAL A 18 -8.13 29.03 6.54
N PHE A 19 -8.93 28.24 5.83
CA PHE A 19 -8.46 27.39 4.73
C PHE A 19 -7.79 28.21 3.63
N ALA A 20 -8.40 29.32 3.22
CA ALA A 20 -7.84 30.21 2.20
C ALA A 20 -6.52 30.87 2.67
N ALA A 21 -6.47 31.34 3.90
CA ALA A 21 -5.30 31.98 4.48
C ALA A 21 -4.12 31.01 4.63
N LEU A 22 -4.36 29.81 5.17
CA LEU A 22 -3.35 28.76 5.32
C LEU A 22 -2.84 28.27 3.96
N ARG A 23 -3.74 27.95 3.03
CA ARG A 23 -3.35 27.48 1.69
C ARG A 23 -2.51 28.51 0.96
N LYS A 24 -2.87 29.79 1.05
CA LYS A 24 -2.06 30.88 0.48
C LYS A 24 -0.68 30.91 1.12
N ALA A 25 -0.60 30.92 2.44
CA ALA A 25 0.67 31.01 3.17
C ALA A 25 1.59 29.81 2.86
N ALA A 26 1.08 28.58 2.91
CA ALA A 26 1.84 27.35 2.63
C ALA A 26 2.25 27.19 1.15
N SER A 27 1.57 27.88 0.24
CA SER A 27 1.95 27.93 -1.18
C SER A 27 3.03 28.96 -1.49
N GLU A 28 3.12 30.02 -0.68
CA GLU A 28 4.07 31.12 -0.88
C GLU A 28 5.41 30.88 -0.16
N ARG A 29 5.38 30.19 0.98
CA ARG A 29 6.55 29.93 1.83
C ARG A 29 6.38 28.66 2.67
N ILE A 30 7.49 28.13 3.18
CA ILE A 30 7.45 27.07 4.20
C ILE A 30 6.93 27.68 5.51
N LEU A 31 5.91 27.06 6.11
CA LEU A 31 5.37 27.47 7.41
C LEU A 31 6.12 26.78 8.54
N VAL A 32 6.13 27.43 9.70
CA VAL A 32 6.79 26.91 10.90
C VAL A 32 5.74 26.52 11.95
N LEU A 33 5.72 25.25 12.33
CA LEU A 33 5.01 24.72 13.49
C LEU A 33 5.89 24.92 14.74
N ASP A 34 5.29 24.96 15.93
CA ASP A 34 6.04 25.14 17.17
C ASP A 34 6.84 23.88 17.59
N GLY A 35 7.34 23.91 18.82
CA GLY A 35 8.18 22.86 19.39
C GLY A 35 7.49 22.12 20.53
N ALA A 36 8.23 21.27 21.24
CA ALA A 36 7.67 20.45 22.31
C ALA A 36 7.08 21.27 23.47
N MET A 37 5.80 21.03 23.79
CA MET A 37 5.20 21.49 25.04
C MET A 37 5.72 20.72 26.25
N GLY A 38 5.78 19.39 26.16
CA GLY A 38 6.21 18.53 27.27
C GLY A 38 7.61 18.87 27.81
N THR A 39 8.57 19.10 26.91
CA THR A 39 9.94 19.49 27.29
C THR A 39 9.98 20.87 27.98
N GLN A 40 9.19 21.84 27.51
CA GLN A 40 9.12 23.17 28.15
C GLN A 40 8.46 23.10 29.53
N ILE A 41 7.42 22.29 29.70
CA ILE A 41 6.76 22.07 30.99
C ILE A 41 7.70 21.37 31.98
N GLN A 42 8.47 20.36 31.54
CA GLN A 42 9.46 19.70 32.38
C GLN A 42 10.51 20.68 32.94
N GLY A 43 10.89 21.70 32.16
CA GLY A 43 11.80 22.76 32.59
C GLY A 43 11.25 23.66 33.71
N LEU A 44 9.94 23.69 33.95
CA LEU A 44 9.32 24.42 35.06
C LEU A 44 9.45 23.66 36.39
N ALA A 45 9.78 22.37 36.35
CA ALA A 45 9.99 21.50 37.51
C ALA A 45 8.82 21.49 38.53
N TYR A 46 7.58 21.54 38.03
CA TYR A 46 6.39 21.49 38.89
C TYR A 46 6.24 20.16 39.66
N ASP A 47 5.77 20.29 40.89
CA ASP A 47 5.39 19.22 41.80
C ASP A 47 3.87 18.95 41.75
N GLU A 48 3.43 17.97 42.54
CA GLU A 48 2.04 17.52 42.58
C GLU A 48 1.05 18.62 42.95
N ASP A 49 1.42 19.56 43.83
CA ASP A 49 0.52 20.63 44.28
C ASP A 49 0.23 21.61 43.13
N GLN A 50 1.24 21.92 42.30
CA GLN A 50 1.02 22.76 41.13
C GLN A 50 0.22 22.06 40.03
N PHE A 51 0.39 20.74 39.84
CA PHE A 51 -0.44 19.98 38.90
C PHE A 51 -1.91 19.94 39.33
N ARG A 52 -2.19 19.83 40.63
CA ARG A 52 -3.56 19.88 41.17
C ARG A 52 -4.17 21.28 41.13
N GLY A 53 -3.36 22.30 41.39
CA GLY A 53 -3.81 23.67 41.61
C GLY A 53 -4.93 23.75 42.65
N ASP A 54 -5.70 24.83 42.64
CA ASP A 54 -6.83 25.00 43.57
C ASP A 54 -8.04 24.11 43.20
N ARG A 55 -8.16 23.73 41.93
CA ARG A 55 -9.32 23.02 41.36
C ARG A 55 -9.35 21.54 41.73
N PHE A 56 -8.19 20.90 41.95
CA PHE A 56 -8.09 19.45 42.13
C PHE A 56 -7.36 19.01 43.42
N ILE A 57 -7.29 19.88 44.44
CA ILE A 57 -6.67 19.59 45.75
C ILE A 57 -7.17 18.25 46.34
N GLY A 58 -8.47 17.98 46.22
CA GLY A 58 -9.12 16.79 46.77
C GLY A 58 -9.03 15.52 45.92
N CYS A 59 -8.31 15.55 44.78
CA CYS A 59 -8.19 14.37 43.93
C CYS A 59 -7.40 13.26 44.64
N ALA A 60 -7.92 12.03 44.59
CA ALA A 60 -7.29 10.87 45.19
C ALA A 60 -6.12 10.33 44.36
N CYS A 61 -6.12 10.57 43.04
CA CYS A 61 -5.08 10.10 42.13
C CYS A 61 -3.94 11.11 41.99
N HIS A 62 -2.74 10.63 41.69
CA HIS A 62 -1.57 11.47 41.44
C HIS A 62 -1.67 12.12 40.05
N GLN A 63 -1.48 13.44 39.98
CA GLN A 63 -1.70 14.22 38.76
C GLN A 63 -0.41 14.62 38.05
N LYS A 64 0.74 14.59 38.74
CA LYS A 64 2.04 14.88 38.12
C LYS A 64 2.27 13.97 36.91
N GLY A 65 2.61 14.60 35.79
CA GLY A 65 2.77 13.93 34.49
C GLY A 65 1.59 14.14 33.55
N ASN A 66 0.42 14.52 34.06
CA ASN A 66 -0.73 14.94 33.25
C ASN A 66 -0.54 16.39 32.76
N ASN A 67 0.36 16.59 31.79
CA ASN A 67 0.74 17.92 31.30
C ASN A 67 -0.46 18.71 30.76
N ASP A 68 -1.45 18.05 30.17
CA ASP A 68 -2.70 18.65 29.69
C ASP A 68 -3.46 19.35 30.83
N LEU A 69 -3.45 18.81 32.06
CA LEU A 69 -4.16 19.38 33.22
C LEU A 69 -3.68 20.79 33.58
N LEU A 70 -2.42 21.12 33.26
CA LEU A 70 -1.84 22.44 33.48
C LEU A 70 -2.54 23.55 32.69
N ILE A 71 -3.34 23.21 31.67
CA ILE A 71 -4.27 24.14 31.02
C ILE A 71 -5.21 24.77 32.06
N LEU A 72 -5.73 23.96 32.98
CA LEU A 72 -6.73 24.39 33.96
C LEU A 72 -6.10 24.89 35.26
N THR A 73 -4.92 24.39 35.61
CA THR A 73 -4.29 24.67 36.91
C THR A 73 -3.17 25.70 36.84
N GLN A 74 -2.47 25.81 35.71
CA GLN A 74 -1.38 26.76 35.49
C GLN A 74 -1.51 27.49 34.12
N PRO A 75 -2.68 28.08 33.80
CA PRO A 75 -2.96 28.63 32.47
C PRO A 75 -1.95 29.71 32.01
N ASP A 76 -1.47 30.55 32.93
CA ASP A 76 -0.52 31.63 32.62
C ASP A 76 0.85 31.08 32.16
N ALA A 77 1.30 29.98 32.75
CA ALA A 77 2.56 29.34 32.38
C ALA A 77 2.47 28.71 30.97
N ILE A 78 1.34 28.06 30.67
CA ILE A 78 1.06 27.50 29.34
C ILE A 78 0.96 28.61 28.29
N GLU A 79 0.26 29.71 28.58
CA GLU A 79 0.16 30.87 27.69
C GLU A 79 1.55 31.45 27.36
N GLU A 80 2.43 31.56 28.37
CA GLU A 80 3.77 32.11 28.20
C GLU A 80 4.68 31.20 27.35
N ILE A 81 4.54 29.88 27.43
CA ILE A 81 5.27 28.95 26.55
C ILE A 81 4.86 29.15 25.09
N HIS A 82 3.55 29.16 24.79
CA HIS A 82 3.07 29.39 23.43
C HIS A 82 3.46 30.76 22.90
N TYR A 83 3.44 31.80 23.74
CA TYR A 83 3.90 33.13 23.38
C TYR A 83 5.39 33.11 22.98
N LYS A 84 6.25 32.40 23.71
CA LYS A 84 7.68 32.25 23.35
C LYS A 84 7.86 31.57 21.99
N TYR A 85 7.10 30.52 21.69
CA TYR A 85 7.14 29.88 20.36
C TYR A 85 6.65 30.82 19.25
N ALA A 86 5.58 31.58 19.48
CA ALA A 86 5.08 32.57 18.54
C ALA A 86 6.15 33.64 18.23
N LYS A 87 6.87 34.11 19.26
CA LYS A 87 7.98 35.07 19.13
C LYS A 87 9.23 34.45 18.51
N ALA A 88 9.42 33.14 18.62
CA ALA A 88 10.51 32.42 17.96
C ALA A 88 10.33 32.32 16.45
N GLY A 89 9.11 32.47 15.95
CA GLY A 89 8.82 32.46 14.52
C GLY A 89 7.79 31.43 14.07
N ALA A 90 7.17 30.70 15.00
CA ALA A 90 6.08 29.79 14.69
C ALA A 90 4.90 30.54 14.03
N ASP A 91 4.41 29.98 12.92
CA ASP A 91 3.21 30.36 12.20
C ASP A 91 1.98 29.58 12.69
N ILE A 92 2.20 28.33 13.13
CA ILE A 92 1.18 27.44 13.68
C ILE A 92 1.61 27.06 15.09
N LEU A 93 0.68 27.16 16.05
CA LEU A 93 0.88 26.83 17.46
C LEU A 93 -0.05 25.68 17.83
N GLU A 94 0.51 24.59 18.33
CA GLU A 94 -0.26 23.45 18.82
C GLU A 94 -0.89 23.76 20.20
N THR A 95 -2.08 23.22 20.45
CA THR A 95 -2.68 23.23 21.78
C THR A 95 -2.03 22.19 22.68
N ASN A 96 -1.95 22.45 23.98
CA ASN A 96 -1.44 21.48 24.98
C ASN A 96 -2.46 20.36 25.28
N THR A 97 -3.02 19.74 24.25
CA THR A 97 -4.18 18.83 24.32
C THR A 97 -3.88 17.42 23.82
N PHE A 98 -2.60 17.04 23.75
CA PHE A 98 -2.15 15.76 23.22
C PHE A 98 -2.87 14.56 23.87
N SER A 99 -3.07 14.60 25.19
CA SER A 99 -3.71 13.53 25.98
C SER A 99 -5.10 13.91 26.48
N SER A 100 -5.71 14.95 25.92
CA SER A 100 -7.01 15.47 26.36
C SER A 100 -8.19 14.67 25.76
N THR A 101 -8.13 13.35 25.88
CA THR A 101 -9.21 12.42 25.52
C THR A 101 -9.71 11.70 26.76
N ARG A 102 -10.98 11.27 26.76
CA ARG A 102 -11.52 10.44 27.87
C ARG A 102 -10.68 9.19 28.13
N ILE A 103 -10.13 8.58 27.08
CA ILE A 103 -9.32 7.36 27.18
C ILE A 103 -8.01 7.62 27.93
N ALA A 104 -7.25 8.65 27.56
CA ALA A 104 -5.99 8.96 28.22
C ALA A 104 -6.18 9.59 29.60
N GLN A 105 -7.20 10.44 29.78
CA GLN A 105 -7.49 11.07 31.07
C GLN A 105 -8.03 10.09 32.12
N ALA A 106 -8.49 8.90 31.72
CA ALA A 106 -8.91 7.85 32.66
C ALA A 106 -7.75 7.36 33.56
N ASP A 107 -6.51 7.36 33.07
CA ASP A 107 -5.33 7.00 33.87
C ASP A 107 -5.12 7.98 35.05
N TYR A 108 -5.66 9.19 34.93
CA TYR A 108 -5.58 10.26 35.93
C TYR A 108 -6.92 10.54 36.65
N GLN A 109 -7.99 9.80 36.31
CA GLN A 109 -9.37 10.04 36.78
C GLN A 109 -9.91 11.45 36.46
N MET A 110 -9.60 11.94 35.26
CA MET A 110 -9.95 13.29 34.78
C MET A 110 -10.90 13.26 33.56
N GLU A 111 -11.64 12.17 33.36
CA GLU A 111 -12.56 12.00 32.23
C GLU A 111 -13.65 13.07 32.16
N GLY A 112 -14.01 13.67 33.30
CA GLY A 112 -15.00 14.75 33.40
C GLY A 112 -14.49 16.11 32.93
N GLU A 113 -13.18 16.29 32.82
CA GLU A 113 -12.55 17.57 32.48
C GLU A 113 -12.16 17.68 30.99
N VAL A 114 -12.33 16.60 30.22
CA VAL A 114 -11.92 16.48 28.80
C VAL A 114 -12.39 17.66 27.95
N TYR A 115 -13.68 18.00 27.99
CA TYR A 115 -14.19 19.13 27.21
C TYR A 115 -13.54 20.47 27.62
N ALA A 116 -13.37 20.69 28.93
CA ALA A 116 -12.76 21.92 29.46
C ALA A 116 -11.29 22.03 29.08
N LEU A 117 -10.52 20.93 29.19
CA LEU A 117 -9.11 20.86 28.78
C LEU A 117 -8.95 21.31 27.32
N ASN A 118 -9.77 20.79 26.42
CA ASN A 118 -9.66 21.12 25.00
C ASN A 118 -10.09 22.55 24.68
N LYS A 119 -11.22 22.97 25.26
CA LYS A 119 -11.75 24.32 25.02
C LYS A 119 -10.83 25.40 25.58
N GLU A 120 -10.47 25.30 26.86
CA GLU A 120 -9.61 26.28 27.52
C GLU A 120 -8.19 26.22 26.94
N GLY A 121 -7.71 25.04 26.53
CA GLY A 121 -6.44 24.86 25.83
C GLY A 121 -6.38 25.68 24.54
N ALA A 122 -7.37 25.55 23.67
CA ALA A 122 -7.45 26.35 22.44
C ALA A 122 -7.58 27.86 22.72
N GLU A 123 -8.33 28.26 23.74
CA GLU A 123 -8.47 29.66 24.15
C GLU A 123 -7.14 30.25 24.66
N ILE A 124 -6.33 29.50 25.41
CA ILE A 124 -5.00 29.93 25.89
C ILE A 124 -4.07 30.20 24.70
N VAL A 125 -3.96 29.26 23.76
CA VAL A 125 -3.09 29.43 22.59
C VAL A 125 -3.55 30.61 21.74
N ARG A 126 -4.87 30.80 21.60
CA ARG A 126 -5.42 31.97 20.91
C ARG A 126 -5.01 33.28 21.56
N ARG A 127 -5.00 33.37 22.90
CA ARG A 127 -4.54 34.57 23.61
C ARG A 127 -3.05 34.82 23.38
N ALA A 128 -2.22 33.78 23.48
CA ALA A 128 -0.79 33.88 23.17
C ALA A 128 -0.52 34.36 21.74
N ALA A 129 -1.25 33.81 20.76
CA ALA A 129 -1.18 34.21 19.35
C ALA A 129 -1.57 35.68 19.15
N ILE A 130 -2.69 36.12 19.72
CA ILE A 130 -3.15 37.53 19.65
C ILE A 130 -2.15 38.47 20.33
N ARG A 131 -1.58 38.06 21.48
CA ARG A 131 -0.55 38.83 22.19
C ARG A 131 0.67 39.04 21.30
N ALA A 132 1.19 37.98 20.67
CA ALA A 132 2.32 38.08 19.75
C ALA A 132 1.99 38.91 18.51
N GLU A 133 0.82 38.70 17.89
CA GLU A 133 0.37 39.44 16.71
C GLU A 133 0.24 40.94 16.96
N ARG A 134 -0.19 41.37 18.15
CA ARG A 134 -0.23 42.80 18.51
C ARG A 134 1.15 43.46 18.52
N GLU A 135 2.21 42.69 18.73
CA GLU A 135 3.57 43.21 18.80
C GLU A 135 4.29 43.21 17.44
N ASP A 136 4.04 42.22 16.59
CA ASP A 136 4.78 42.06 15.32
C ASP A 136 3.91 42.05 14.05
N GLY A 137 2.58 42.12 14.21
CA GLY A 137 1.61 42.16 13.10
C GLY A 137 1.45 40.85 12.32
N ARG A 138 2.06 39.74 12.76
CA ARG A 138 1.96 38.43 12.10
C ARG A 138 0.81 37.61 12.70
N ARG A 139 -0.12 37.14 11.86
CA ARG A 139 -1.14 36.17 12.26
C ARG A 139 -0.52 34.80 12.51
N ARG A 140 -0.92 34.14 13.60
CA ARG A 140 -0.64 32.72 13.87
C ARG A 140 -1.93 31.91 13.83
N PHE A 141 -1.81 30.65 13.45
CA PHE A 141 -2.91 29.68 13.45
C PHE A 141 -2.83 28.77 14.66
N VAL A 142 -3.98 28.44 15.24
CA VAL A 142 -4.07 27.53 16.40
C VAL A 142 -4.42 26.13 15.90
N ALA A 143 -3.53 25.16 16.10
CA ALA A 143 -3.76 23.75 15.80
C ALA A 143 -4.23 23.01 17.05
N GLY A 144 -5.48 22.54 17.02
CA GLY A 144 -6.03 21.65 18.03
C GLY A 144 -5.38 20.27 17.94
N ALA A 145 -4.38 20.02 18.77
CA ALA A 145 -3.60 18.79 18.78
C ALA A 145 -4.38 17.62 19.40
N ILE A 146 -4.40 16.50 18.68
CA ILE A 146 -5.05 15.25 19.03
C ILE A 146 -3.99 14.16 18.96
N GLY A 147 -3.57 13.66 20.12
CA GLY A 147 -2.68 12.51 20.21
C GLY A 147 -3.41 11.18 20.01
N PRO A 148 -2.66 10.06 19.89
CA PRO A 148 -3.18 8.75 19.47
C PRO A 148 -3.89 7.94 20.57
N THR A 149 -4.01 8.49 21.79
CA THR A 149 -4.35 7.78 23.05
C THR A 149 -3.29 6.75 23.49
N ASN A 150 -3.54 6.05 24.60
CA ASN A 150 -2.70 4.95 25.12
C ASN A 150 -3.19 3.55 24.70
N ARG A 151 -4.14 3.44 23.76
CA ARG A 151 -4.74 2.16 23.30
C ARG A 151 -4.58 1.98 21.79
N THR A 152 -4.45 0.73 21.34
CA THR A 152 -4.38 0.33 19.93
C THR A 152 -5.66 -0.38 19.50
N ALA A 153 -6.22 -0.02 18.34
CA ALA A 153 -7.35 -0.71 17.73
C ALA A 153 -6.92 -1.76 16.70
N SER A 154 -5.74 -1.64 16.10
CA SER A 154 -5.25 -2.61 15.10
C SER A 154 -4.42 -3.75 15.68
N ILE A 155 -3.83 -3.56 16.86
CA ILE A 155 -2.91 -4.51 17.52
C ILE A 155 -3.49 -5.02 18.83
N SER A 156 -3.32 -6.31 19.12
CA SER A 156 -3.64 -6.89 20.42
C SER A 156 -2.59 -6.54 21.47
N PRO A 157 -3.00 -6.09 22.68
CA PRO A 157 -2.09 -5.97 23.81
C PRO A 157 -1.78 -7.30 24.50
N ASP A 158 -2.49 -8.38 24.17
CA ASP A 158 -2.26 -9.73 24.71
C ASP A 158 -1.60 -10.62 23.66
N VAL A 159 -0.32 -10.95 23.90
CA VAL A 159 0.50 -11.80 23.03
C VAL A 159 -0.09 -13.20 22.87
N ASN A 160 -0.85 -13.71 23.85
CA ASN A 160 -1.46 -15.04 23.78
C ASN A 160 -2.81 -15.04 23.04
N ASN A 161 -3.38 -13.85 22.79
CA ASN A 161 -4.63 -13.69 22.08
C ASN A 161 -4.49 -12.61 21.00
N PRO A 162 -3.94 -12.95 19.82
CA PRO A 162 -3.72 -11.99 18.73
C PRO A 162 -5.02 -11.34 18.20
N GLY A 163 -6.18 -11.98 18.43
CA GLY A 163 -7.50 -11.47 18.04
C GLY A 163 -8.12 -10.46 19.02
N PHE A 164 -7.57 -10.31 20.23
CA PHE A 164 -8.12 -9.40 21.24
C PHE A 164 -7.84 -7.93 20.91
N ARG A 165 -8.75 -7.03 21.28
CA ARG A 165 -8.57 -5.57 21.21
C ARG A 165 -9.03 -4.94 22.52
N ALA A 166 -8.22 -4.03 23.08
CA ALA A 166 -8.55 -3.33 24.33
C ALA A 166 -9.44 -2.11 24.13
N ILE A 167 -9.63 -1.67 22.88
CA ILE A 167 -10.48 -0.56 22.50
C ILE A 167 -11.10 -0.86 21.13
N SER A 168 -12.34 -0.41 20.92
CA SER A 168 -13.02 -0.48 19.64
C SER A 168 -12.92 0.83 18.85
N PHE A 169 -13.16 0.75 17.54
CA PHE A 169 -13.26 1.93 16.66
C PHE A 169 -14.31 2.93 17.15
N ASP A 170 -15.48 2.46 17.61
CA ASP A 170 -16.56 3.33 18.08
C ASP A 170 -16.20 4.05 19.38
N GLU A 171 -15.53 3.38 20.31
CA GLU A 171 -15.06 4.03 21.55
C GLU A 171 -14.04 5.14 21.25
N LEU A 172 -13.11 4.90 20.32
CA LEU A 172 -12.17 5.92 19.83
C LEU A 172 -12.90 7.08 19.16
N ARG A 173 -13.81 6.79 18.23
CA ARG A 173 -14.63 7.80 17.53
C ARG A 173 -15.37 8.71 18.51
N ILE A 174 -15.99 8.13 19.54
CA ILE A 174 -16.72 8.88 20.56
C ILE A 174 -15.75 9.74 21.39
N ALA A 175 -14.62 9.18 21.81
CA ALA A 175 -13.62 9.90 22.61
C ALA A 175 -12.99 11.08 21.84
N TYR A 176 -12.63 10.88 20.57
CA TYR A 176 -12.14 11.95 19.71
C TYR A 176 -13.22 12.98 19.42
N GLY A 177 -14.48 12.57 19.24
CA GLY A 177 -15.60 13.49 19.01
C GLY A 177 -15.78 14.51 20.13
N GLU A 178 -15.68 14.09 21.40
CA GLU A 178 -15.72 15.00 22.56
C GLU A 178 -14.53 15.97 22.59
N GLN A 179 -13.33 15.47 22.28
CA GLN A 179 -12.13 16.29 22.18
C GLN A 179 -12.29 17.39 21.11
N ILE A 180 -12.71 16.98 19.91
CA ILE A 180 -12.91 17.85 18.75
C ILE A 180 -13.99 18.90 19.05
N ASP A 181 -15.07 18.54 19.72
CA ASP A 181 -16.12 19.48 20.12
C ASP A 181 -15.54 20.61 21.01
N GLY A 182 -14.69 20.26 21.98
CA GLY A 182 -14.00 21.23 22.82
C GLY A 182 -13.02 22.12 22.04
N LEU A 183 -12.21 21.54 21.17
CA LEU A 183 -11.23 22.28 20.34
C LEU A 183 -11.92 23.28 19.40
N ILE A 184 -13.00 22.87 18.74
CA ILE A 184 -13.81 23.73 17.87
C ILE A 184 -14.41 24.89 18.67
N ASP A 185 -15.03 24.59 19.83
CA ASP A 185 -15.71 25.60 20.64
C ASP A 185 -14.72 26.57 21.30
N GLY A 186 -13.50 26.13 21.59
CA GLY A 186 -12.38 26.97 22.04
C GLY A 186 -11.74 27.79 20.92
N GLY A 187 -12.16 27.54 19.68
CA GLY A 187 -11.77 28.32 18.51
C GLY A 187 -10.43 27.90 17.93
N ALA A 188 -10.12 26.60 17.85
CA ALA A 188 -9.02 26.09 17.01
C ALA A 188 -9.24 26.45 15.53
N ASP A 189 -8.16 26.76 14.81
CA ASP A 189 -8.17 27.00 13.35
C ASP A 189 -8.01 25.71 12.56
N ILE A 190 -7.25 24.76 13.11
CA ILE A 190 -6.83 23.50 12.47
C ILE A 190 -7.11 22.37 13.46
N ILE A 191 -7.49 21.19 12.98
CA ILE A 191 -7.43 19.96 13.77
C ILE A 191 -6.18 19.18 13.36
N LEU A 192 -5.29 18.90 14.30
CA LEU A 192 -4.04 18.19 14.07
C LEU A 192 -4.11 16.81 14.72
N ILE A 193 -4.24 15.76 13.92
CA ILE A 193 -4.17 14.37 14.38
C ILE A 193 -2.71 13.94 14.24
N GLU A 194 -2.02 13.76 15.35
CA GLU A 194 -0.56 13.62 15.34
C GLU A 194 -0.04 12.44 16.14
N THR A 195 1.25 12.15 15.93
CA THR A 195 1.96 11.05 16.55
C THR A 195 1.26 9.70 16.33
N ILE A 196 0.69 9.51 15.13
CA ILE A 196 -0.12 8.35 14.81
C ILE A 196 0.79 7.12 14.74
N PHE A 197 0.70 6.26 15.77
CA PHE A 197 1.34 4.95 15.77
C PHE A 197 0.42 3.84 15.21
N ASP A 198 -0.90 4.05 15.25
CA ASP A 198 -1.94 3.12 14.78
C ASP A 198 -2.89 3.84 13.82
N THR A 199 -2.86 3.46 12.55
CA THR A 199 -3.68 4.08 11.51
C THR A 199 -5.18 3.87 11.73
N LEU A 200 -5.60 2.79 12.39
CA LEU A 200 -7.02 2.57 12.69
C LEU A 200 -7.54 3.58 13.72
N ASN A 201 -6.70 3.99 14.67
CA ASN A 201 -7.01 5.11 15.57
C ASN A 201 -7.17 6.42 14.81
N ALA A 202 -6.27 6.70 13.86
CA ALA A 202 -6.37 7.89 13.03
C ALA A 202 -7.63 7.90 12.17
N LYS A 203 -8.02 6.76 11.58
CA LYS A 203 -9.30 6.63 10.85
C LYS A 203 -10.50 6.90 11.76
N ALA A 204 -10.48 6.47 13.02
CA ALA A 204 -11.53 6.82 13.99
C ALA A 204 -11.58 8.33 14.31
N ALA A 205 -10.41 8.98 14.43
CA ALA A 205 -10.32 10.43 14.62
C ALA A 205 -10.81 11.21 13.38
N ILE A 206 -10.42 10.80 12.17
CA ILE A 206 -10.89 11.39 10.89
C ILE A 206 -12.41 11.28 10.79
N PHE A 207 -12.94 10.08 11.08
CA PHE A 207 -14.38 9.86 11.06
C PHE A 207 -15.10 10.77 12.06
N ALA A 208 -14.55 10.92 13.27
CA ALA A 208 -15.06 11.85 14.27
C ALA A 208 -14.99 13.30 13.77
N CYS A 209 -13.92 13.74 13.12
CA CYS A 209 -13.82 15.08 12.52
C CYS A 209 -14.96 15.33 11.53
N GLU A 210 -15.18 14.42 10.58
CA GLU A 210 -16.26 14.57 9.58
C GLU A 210 -17.65 14.65 10.23
N GLU A 211 -17.93 13.81 11.22
CA GLU A 211 -19.20 13.85 11.97
C GLU A 211 -19.39 15.17 12.70
N ARG A 212 -18.37 15.67 13.40
CA ARG A 212 -18.47 16.93 14.16
C ARG A 212 -18.54 18.14 13.26
N PHE A 213 -17.83 18.14 12.15
CA PHE A 213 -17.90 19.17 11.11
C PHE A 213 -19.32 19.25 10.52
N GLU A 214 -19.91 18.12 10.15
CA GLU A 214 -21.29 18.09 9.66
C GLU A 214 -22.28 18.56 10.74
N ALA A 215 -22.17 18.03 11.97
CA ALA A 215 -23.08 18.36 13.07
C ALA A 215 -23.05 19.84 13.46
N LYS A 216 -21.89 20.49 13.38
CA LYS A 216 -21.71 21.91 13.70
C LYS A 216 -21.85 22.82 12.47
N GLY A 217 -21.95 22.28 11.26
CA GLY A 217 -22.01 23.05 10.02
C GLY A 217 -20.74 23.86 9.75
N ILE A 218 -19.57 23.33 10.13
CA ILE A 218 -18.26 23.94 9.92
C ILE A 218 -17.33 22.97 9.19
N SER A 219 -16.23 23.44 8.61
CA SER A 219 -15.18 22.57 8.07
C SER A 219 -13.83 23.22 8.31
N LEU A 220 -13.00 22.62 9.16
CA LEU A 220 -11.65 23.10 9.45
C LEU A 220 -10.60 22.30 8.66
N PRO A 221 -9.46 22.89 8.30
CA PRO A 221 -8.29 22.14 7.83
C PRO A 221 -7.91 21.04 8.82
N VAL A 222 -7.69 19.83 8.30
CA VAL A 222 -7.18 18.69 9.08
C VAL A 222 -5.73 18.44 8.70
N MET A 223 -4.83 18.44 9.67
CA MET A 223 -3.45 17.99 9.51
C MET A 223 -3.33 16.58 10.08
N ILE A 224 -2.60 15.71 9.39
CA ILE A 224 -2.39 14.31 9.80
C ILE A 224 -0.89 14.05 9.84
N SER A 225 -0.37 13.57 10.96
CA SER A 225 1.05 13.25 11.13
C SER A 225 1.26 11.86 11.73
N GLY A 226 1.94 11.00 10.98
CA GLY A 226 2.33 9.65 11.38
C GLY A 226 3.63 9.60 12.16
N THR A 227 3.84 8.52 12.90
CA THR A 227 5.12 8.23 13.56
C THR A 227 5.70 6.93 13.03
N ILE A 228 6.93 7.00 12.53
CA ILE A 228 7.72 5.83 12.16
C ILE A 228 8.60 5.46 13.35
N THR A 229 8.45 4.24 13.87
CA THR A 229 8.99 3.86 15.18
C THR A 229 10.48 3.52 15.15
N ASP A 230 10.98 3.03 14.02
CA ASP A 230 12.38 2.60 13.88
C ASP A 230 12.85 2.67 12.42
N LEU A 231 14.09 2.24 12.19
CA LEU A 231 14.74 2.24 10.87
C LEU A 231 14.13 1.26 9.86
N SER A 232 13.18 0.40 10.27
CA SER A 232 12.43 -0.46 9.33
C SER A 232 11.49 0.36 8.44
N GLY A 233 11.19 1.60 8.83
CA GLY A 233 10.36 2.51 8.04
C GLY A 233 8.86 2.26 8.15
N ARG A 234 8.40 1.68 9.26
CA ARG A 234 6.99 1.38 9.49
C ARG A 234 6.43 2.09 10.72
N THR A 235 5.12 2.31 10.74
CA THR A 235 4.37 2.66 11.96
C THR A 235 4.43 1.50 12.96
N LEU A 236 4.03 1.74 14.21
CA LEU A 236 3.90 0.65 15.19
C LEU A 236 2.93 -0.44 14.72
N SER A 237 1.87 -0.05 14.00
CA SER A 237 0.91 -0.96 13.38
C SER A 237 1.39 -1.62 12.08
N GLY A 238 2.65 -1.39 11.69
CA GLY A 238 3.34 -2.08 10.58
C GLY A 238 3.17 -1.45 9.20
N GLN A 239 2.50 -0.30 9.07
CA GLN A 239 2.28 0.35 7.78
C GLN A 239 3.49 1.15 7.31
N THR A 240 3.76 1.08 6.00
CA THR A 240 4.72 1.97 5.31
C THR A 240 4.13 3.37 5.10
N PRO A 241 4.94 4.42 4.86
CA PRO A 241 4.44 5.78 4.61
C PRO A 241 3.45 5.87 3.45
N SER A 242 3.70 5.17 2.34
CA SER A 242 2.77 5.14 1.21
C SER A 242 1.46 4.42 1.54
N ALA A 243 1.52 3.30 2.27
CA ALA A 243 0.31 2.61 2.73
C ALA A 243 -0.51 3.46 3.70
N PHE A 244 0.17 4.18 4.60
CA PHE A 244 -0.46 5.13 5.51
C PHE A 244 -1.20 6.22 4.74
N TRP A 245 -0.55 6.83 3.75
CA TRP A 245 -1.18 7.82 2.87
C TRP A 245 -2.45 7.28 2.19
N ASN A 246 -2.37 6.10 1.56
CA ASN A 246 -3.54 5.47 0.92
C ASN A 246 -4.71 5.25 1.89
N SER A 247 -4.40 4.97 3.16
CA SER A 247 -5.39 4.71 4.21
C SER A 247 -6.13 5.97 4.67
N VAL A 248 -5.49 7.14 4.64
CA VAL A 248 -6.03 8.40 5.21
C VAL A 248 -6.33 9.48 4.17
N ARG A 249 -5.96 9.27 2.90
CA ARG A 249 -6.17 10.23 1.80
C ARG A 249 -7.63 10.69 1.65
N HIS A 250 -8.59 9.81 1.95
CA HIS A 250 -10.02 10.11 1.88
C HIS A 250 -10.45 11.33 2.73
N ALA A 251 -9.72 11.62 3.80
CA ALA A 251 -9.93 12.79 4.66
C ALA A 251 -9.64 14.12 3.97
N LYS A 252 -8.99 14.10 2.79
CA LYS A 252 -8.50 15.28 2.05
C LYS A 252 -7.73 16.24 2.97
N PRO A 253 -6.72 15.74 3.71
CA PRO A 253 -6.07 16.53 4.74
C PRO A 253 -5.34 17.72 4.11
N PHE A 254 -5.29 18.82 4.86
CA PHE A 254 -4.49 19.99 4.51
C PHE A 254 -3.01 19.64 4.46
N THR A 255 -2.51 18.86 5.43
CA THR A 255 -1.17 18.28 5.36
C THR A 255 -1.17 16.80 5.73
N ILE A 256 -0.25 16.05 5.14
CA ILE A 256 0.19 14.74 5.60
C ILE A 256 1.67 14.82 5.98
N GLY A 257 2.10 14.15 7.05
CA GLY A 257 3.48 14.28 7.48
C GLY A 257 3.95 13.24 8.47
N LEU A 258 5.14 13.48 9.00
CA LEU A 258 5.78 12.64 10.01
C LEU A 258 6.31 13.48 11.18
N ASN A 259 6.19 12.93 12.39
CA ASN A 259 6.71 13.56 13.59
C ASN A 259 7.20 12.54 14.62
N CYS A 260 7.98 13.04 15.58
CA CYS A 260 8.51 12.26 16.71
C CYS A 260 9.35 11.04 16.29
N ALA A 261 9.72 10.21 17.28
CA ALA A 261 10.51 8.97 17.25
C ALA A 261 11.91 9.04 16.63
N LEU A 262 12.02 9.63 15.44
CA LEU A 262 13.25 9.79 14.67
C LEU A 262 13.72 11.24 14.72
N GLY A 263 15.04 11.42 14.73
CA GLY A 263 15.67 12.70 14.37
C GLY A 263 15.55 12.98 12.87
N ALA A 264 15.86 14.21 12.44
CA ALA A 264 15.63 14.64 11.06
C ALA A 264 16.36 13.77 10.03
N ASN A 265 17.63 13.41 10.27
CA ASN A 265 18.39 12.55 9.34
C ASN A 265 17.72 11.18 9.10
N ALA A 266 17.21 10.54 10.16
CA ALA A 266 16.56 9.22 10.06
C ALA A 266 15.14 9.32 9.47
N MET A 267 14.45 10.45 9.67
CA MET A 267 13.11 10.69 9.11
C MET A 267 13.14 10.99 7.61
N ARG A 268 14.24 11.56 7.09
CA ARG A 268 14.40 11.99 5.69
C ARG A 268 13.92 10.97 4.63
N PRO A 269 14.35 9.70 4.62
CA PRO A 269 13.93 8.75 3.59
C PRO A 269 12.42 8.52 3.58
N HIS A 270 11.80 8.41 4.75
CA HIS A 270 10.35 8.19 4.89
C HIS A 270 9.54 9.42 4.48
N LEU A 271 10.06 10.61 4.82
CA LEU A 271 9.47 11.87 4.38
C LEU A 271 9.53 12.03 2.86
N GLN A 272 10.63 11.60 2.23
CA GLN A 272 10.76 11.64 0.79
C GLN A 272 9.79 10.68 0.09
N GLU A 273 9.60 9.46 0.60
CA GLU A 273 8.58 8.53 0.11
C GLU A 273 7.20 9.19 0.14
N LEU A 274 6.80 9.72 1.30
CA LEU A 274 5.52 10.38 1.50
C LEU A 274 5.36 11.61 0.58
N ALA A 275 6.40 12.42 0.45
CA ALA A 275 6.42 13.56 -0.46
C ALA A 275 6.37 13.18 -1.94
N GLY A 276 6.70 11.93 -2.31
CA GLY A 276 6.56 11.42 -3.66
C GLY A 276 5.12 11.03 -4.03
N VAL A 277 4.32 10.60 -3.05
CA VAL A 277 2.96 10.05 -3.28
C VAL A 277 1.83 10.99 -2.84
N ALA A 278 2.09 11.91 -1.90
CA ALA A 278 1.06 12.80 -1.37
C ALA A 278 0.65 13.90 -2.35
N ASP A 279 -0.64 13.96 -2.69
CA ASP A 279 -1.25 15.01 -3.53
C ASP A 279 -1.71 16.24 -2.71
N THR A 280 -1.14 16.41 -1.52
CA THR A 280 -1.41 17.53 -0.60
C THR A 280 -0.09 18.11 -0.05
N PHE A 281 -0.18 19.11 0.84
CA PHE A 281 0.99 19.68 1.50
C PHE A 281 1.63 18.66 2.45
N VAL A 282 2.95 18.77 2.65
CA VAL A 282 3.70 17.86 3.52
C VAL A 282 4.23 18.59 4.75
N CYS A 283 4.05 18.01 5.95
CA CYS A 283 4.65 18.51 7.20
C CYS A 283 5.72 17.54 7.74
N ALA A 284 6.70 18.09 8.46
CA ALA A 284 7.70 17.29 9.18
C ALA A 284 8.20 18.02 10.42
N TYR A 285 8.12 17.38 11.59
CA TYR A 285 8.59 17.96 12.84
C TYR A 285 9.28 16.89 13.71
N PRO A 286 10.58 16.62 13.43
CA PRO A 286 11.35 15.57 14.09
C PRO A 286 11.73 15.93 15.53
N ASN A 287 12.24 14.96 16.28
CA ASN A 287 12.84 15.20 17.58
C ASN A 287 14.19 15.93 17.45
N ALA A 288 14.61 16.61 18.52
CA ALA A 288 15.96 17.17 18.67
C ALA A 288 16.97 16.04 18.99
N GLY A 289 17.16 15.13 18.05
CA GLY A 289 17.93 13.90 18.22
C GLY A 289 17.19 12.81 19.01
N LEU A 290 17.91 11.74 19.35
CA LEU A 290 17.44 10.70 20.25
C LEU A 290 17.73 11.10 21.71
N PRO A 291 16.87 10.75 22.68
CA PRO A 291 17.14 11.03 24.08
C PRO A 291 18.37 10.26 24.56
N ASN A 292 19.19 10.89 25.39
CA ASN A 292 20.34 10.26 26.04
C ASN A 292 19.90 9.34 27.20
N GLU A 293 20.85 8.69 27.87
CA GLU A 293 20.59 7.77 28.99
C GLU A 293 19.83 8.42 30.17
N PHE A 294 19.86 9.75 30.27
CA PHE A 294 19.14 10.52 31.27
C PHE A 294 17.79 11.06 30.77
N GLY A 295 17.37 10.68 29.56
CA GLY A 295 16.13 11.14 28.92
C GLY A 295 16.18 12.57 28.41
N GLN A 296 17.36 13.18 28.30
CA GLN A 296 17.56 14.55 27.80
C GLN A 296 17.91 14.55 26.31
N TYR A 297 17.63 15.67 25.65
CA TYR A 297 17.93 15.87 24.23
C TYR A 297 19.13 16.80 24.09
N ASP A 298 20.22 16.28 23.54
CA ASP A 298 21.52 16.98 23.45
C ASP A 298 21.72 17.71 22.11
N GLU A 299 20.84 17.50 21.13
CA GLU A 299 20.93 18.17 19.83
C GLU A 299 20.70 19.68 19.98
N THR A 300 21.59 20.49 19.40
CA THR A 300 21.51 21.95 19.50
C THR A 300 20.61 22.54 18.42
N PRO A 301 20.10 23.79 18.60
CA PRO A 301 19.33 24.50 17.58
C PRO A 301 19.99 24.52 16.20
N GLU A 302 21.30 24.74 16.15
CA GLU A 302 22.06 24.82 14.91
C GLU A 302 22.15 23.46 14.20
N LEU A 303 22.31 22.38 14.97
CA LEU A 303 22.42 21.04 14.41
C LEU A 303 21.07 20.58 13.85
N MET A 304 19.99 20.76 14.60
CA MET A 304 18.64 20.42 14.16
C MET A 304 18.24 21.23 12.91
N ALA A 305 18.50 22.54 12.91
CA ALA A 305 18.23 23.40 11.77
C ALA A 305 19.06 23.01 10.53
N ALA A 306 20.33 22.63 10.71
CA ALA A 306 21.18 22.15 9.63
C ALA A 306 20.66 20.84 9.01
N GLN A 307 20.05 19.95 9.79
CA GLN A 307 19.41 18.75 9.25
C GLN A 307 18.12 19.09 8.50
N ILE A 308 17.28 19.97 9.05
CA ILE A 308 16.03 20.42 8.41
C ILE A 308 16.29 21.24 7.13
N ASP A 309 17.44 21.92 7.02
CA ASP A 309 17.90 22.57 5.78
C ASP A 309 17.81 21.63 4.58
N SER A 310 18.17 20.36 4.76
CA SER A 310 18.12 19.35 3.70
C SER A 310 16.70 19.11 3.18
N PHE A 311 15.70 19.08 4.06
CA PHE A 311 14.29 18.89 3.68
C PHE A 311 13.79 20.05 2.83
N ALA A 312 14.10 21.27 3.27
CA ALA A 312 13.65 22.48 2.60
C ALA A 312 14.39 22.68 1.26
N ARG A 313 15.70 22.43 1.21
CA ARG A 313 16.53 22.53 0.00
C ARG A 313 16.11 21.55 -1.08
N GLU A 314 15.73 20.34 -0.70
CA GLU A 314 15.28 19.29 -1.62
C GLU A 314 13.79 19.42 -1.98
N GLY A 315 13.08 20.39 -1.39
CA GLY A 315 11.66 20.62 -1.67
C GLY A 315 10.77 19.49 -1.18
N LEU A 316 11.04 18.91 -0.01
CA LEU A 316 10.27 17.80 0.57
C LEU A 316 9.09 18.27 1.43
N VAL A 317 9.11 19.51 1.90
CA VAL A 317 8.20 20.01 2.95
C VAL A 317 7.52 21.32 2.58
N ASN A 318 6.35 21.52 3.19
CA ASN A 318 5.57 22.76 3.18
C ASN A 318 5.44 23.36 4.58
N ILE A 319 5.51 22.52 5.61
CA ILE A 319 5.50 22.92 7.02
C ILE A 319 6.60 22.16 7.75
N VAL A 320 7.36 22.86 8.61
CA VAL A 320 8.38 22.24 9.47
C VAL A 320 8.20 22.69 10.92
N GLY A 321 8.60 21.86 11.88
CA GLY A 321 8.58 22.22 13.30
C GLY A 321 9.56 21.37 14.10
N GLY A 322 9.31 21.27 15.41
CA GLY A 322 10.04 20.34 16.27
C GLY A 322 9.10 19.54 17.17
N CYS A 323 9.47 18.30 17.47
CA CYS A 323 8.78 17.49 18.47
C CYS A 323 9.63 17.41 19.74
N CYS A 324 9.78 16.24 20.37
CA CYS A 324 10.46 16.11 21.66
C CYS A 324 11.88 16.69 21.67
N GLY A 325 12.21 17.42 22.74
CA GLY A 325 13.51 18.08 22.91
C GLY A 325 13.63 19.47 22.28
N SER A 326 12.76 19.81 21.33
CA SER A 326 12.80 21.13 20.68
C SER A 326 12.35 22.25 21.61
N THR A 327 12.97 23.43 21.46
CA THR A 327 12.74 24.63 22.28
C THR A 327 12.47 25.85 21.38
N PRO A 328 12.05 27.00 21.93
CA PRO A 328 11.92 28.24 21.15
C PRO A 328 13.19 28.62 20.38
N GLU A 329 14.38 28.31 20.90
CA GLU A 329 15.66 28.53 20.21
C GLU A 329 15.79 27.65 18.97
N HIS A 330 15.37 26.38 19.05
CA HIS A 330 15.32 25.47 17.90
C HIS A 330 14.36 26.01 16.83
N ILE A 331 13.16 26.41 17.23
CA ILE A 331 12.15 26.94 16.29
C ILE A 331 12.66 28.22 15.60
N ARG A 332 13.38 29.10 16.31
CA ARG A 332 14.01 30.28 15.71
C ARG A 332 15.05 29.90 14.65
N ALA A 333 15.95 28.98 14.98
CA ALA A 333 16.97 28.52 14.04
C ALA A 333 16.36 27.83 12.80
N ILE A 334 15.29 27.04 13.00
CA ILE A 334 14.52 26.41 11.92
C ILE A 334 13.88 27.48 11.03
N ALA A 335 13.17 28.45 11.63
CA ALA A 335 12.47 29.51 10.90
C ALA A 335 13.43 30.33 10.03
N GLU A 336 14.58 30.73 10.57
CA GLU A 336 15.63 31.43 9.83
C GLU A 336 16.19 30.59 8.68
N THR A 337 16.38 29.29 8.92
CA THR A 337 16.94 28.36 7.93
C THR A 337 16.00 28.11 6.76
N VAL A 338 14.71 27.87 7.01
CA VAL A 338 13.75 27.52 5.94
C VAL A 338 13.23 28.72 5.15
N ALA A 339 13.33 29.93 5.71
CA ALA A 339 12.88 31.16 5.05
C ALA A 339 13.57 31.46 3.70
N LYS A 340 14.74 30.86 3.45
CA LYS A 340 15.49 31.02 2.18
C LYS A 340 15.00 30.11 1.04
N TYR A 341 14.12 29.15 1.33
CA TYR A 341 13.66 28.16 0.36
C TYR A 341 12.20 28.36 -0.04
N LYS A 342 11.86 27.84 -1.22
CA LYS A 342 10.47 27.73 -1.68
C LYS A 342 9.83 26.46 -1.09
N PRO A 343 8.51 26.46 -0.84
CA PRO A 343 7.80 25.27 -0.39
C PRO A 343 7.78 24.19 -1.48
N ARG A 344 7.62 22.94 -1.06
CA ARG A 344 7.42 21.79 -1.96
C ARG A 344 6.27 22.05 -2.94
N PRO A 345 6.46 21.84 -4.25
CA PRO A 345 5.35 21.83 -5.19
C PRO A 345 4.48 20.59 -4.95
N ILE A 346 3.16 20.76 -4.90
CA ILE A 346 2.23 19.63 -4.76
C ILE A 346 2.17 18.89 -6.11
N PRO A 347 2.45 17.57 -6.16
CA PRO A 347 2.29 16.75 -7.36
C PRO A 347 0.85 16.74 -7.87
N GLU A 348 0.67 16.60 -9.18
CA GLU A 348 -0.65 16.37 -9.75
C GLU A 348 -1.19 15.00 -9.30
N HIS A 349 -2.46 14.95 -8.90
CA HIS A 349 -3.13 13.72 -8.50
C HIS A 349 -3.10 12.70 -9.65
N ARG A 350 -2.64 11.48 -9.34
CA ARG A 350 -2.67 10.34 -10.26
C ARG A 350 -3.93 9.52 -9.97
N PRO A 351 -4.91 9.48 -10.89
CA PRO A 351 -6.19 8.84 -10.63
C PRO A 351 -6.10 7.31 -10.82
N PHE A 352 -5.18 6.67 -10.10
CA PHE A 352 -5.14 5.22 -9.95
C PHE A 352 -5.93 4.80 -8.72
N MET A 353 -6.51 3.60 -8.75
CA MET A 353 -7.04 3.00 -7.54
C MET A 353 -5.88 2.69 -6.60
N SER A 354 -5.82 3.40 -5.48
CA SER A 354 -4.85 3.19 -4.41
C SER A 354 -5.54 2.53 -3.22
N LEU A 355 -5.14 1.32 -2.90
CA LEU A 355 -5.56 0.51 -1.74
C LEU A 355 -4.38 0.31 -0.79
N SER A 356 -4.64 -0.28 0.37
CA SER A 356 -3.55 -0.67 1.27
C SER A 356 -3.95 -1.80 2.23
N GLY A 357 -2.98 -2.67 2.51
CA GLY A 357 -2.89 -3.43 3.75
C GLY A 357 -1.88 -2.74 4.67
N LEU A 358 -0.82 -3.46 5.03
CA LEU A 358 0.42 -2.87 5.57
C LEU A 358 1.30 -2.23 4.48
N GLU A 359 1.14 -2.69 3.24
CA GLU A 359 1.85 -2.20 2.07
C GLU A 359 0.86 -1.55 1.10
N PRO A 360 1.31 -0.55 0.30
CA PRO A 360 0.47 0.09 -0.67
C PRO A 360 0.19 -0.85 -1.84
N PHE A 361 -1.01 -0.78 -2.40
CA PHE A 361 -1.33 -1.38 -3.67
C PHE A 361 -1.92 -0.31 -4.58
N GLU A 362 -1.28 -0.05 -5.72
CA GLU A 362 -1.81 0.86 -6.73
C GLU A 362 -2.07 0.11 -8.02
N LEU A 363 -3.28 0.23 -8.56
CA LEU A 363 -3.65 -0.35 -9.84
C LEU A 363 -3.16 0.55 -10.98
N THR A 364 -1.88 0.41 -11.33
CA THR A 364 -1.26 1.09 -12.46
C THR A 364 -1.59 0.39 -13.78
N LYS A 365 -1.20 1.00 -14.91
CA LYS A 365 -1.38 0.41 -16.26
C LYS A 365 -0.49 -0.81 -16.51
N GLU A 366 0.54 -1.04 -15.71
CA GLU A 366 1.39 -2.23 -15.82
C GLU A 366 0.75 -3.49 -15.22
N ILE A 367 -0.28 -3.33 -14.39
CA ILE A 367 -1.02 -4.44 -13.80
C ILE A 367 -2.24 -4.70 -14.70
N PRO A 368 -2.20 -5.70 -15.59
CA PRO A 368 -3.28 -5.93 -16.54
C PRO A 368 -4.55 -6.45 -15.86
N PHE A 369 -4.41 -7.12 -14.72
CA PHE A 369 -5.52 -7.75 -14.00
C PHE A 369 -5.19 -7.95 -12.51
N VAL A 370 -6.14 -7.64 -11.64
CA VAL A 370 -6.06 -7.83 -10.19
C VAL A 370 -6.78 -9.12 -9.79
N ASN A 371 -6.02 -10.07 -9.22
CA ASN A 371 -6.56 -11.30 -8.67
C ASN A 371 -7.04 -11.08 -7.24
N VAL A 372 -8.36 -11.14 -7.05
CA VAL A 372 -8.98 -11.13 -5.72
C VAL A 372 -9.22 -12.58 -5.30
N GLY A 373 -8.57 -13.04 -4.23
CA GLY A 373 -8.63 -14.43 -3.79
C GLY A 373 -10.00 -14.81 -3.20
N GLU A 374 -10.68 -15.78 -3.83
CA GLU A 374 -12.07 -16.19 -3.50
C GLU A 374 -12.22 -17.23 -2.36
N ARG A 375 -11.13 -17.82 -1.85
CA ARG A 375 -11.19 -19.05 -1.04
C ARG A 375 -11.54 -18.82 0.43
N THR A 376 -11.41 -17.59 0.91
CA THR A 376 -11.77 -17.11 2.26
C THR A 376 -13.26 -16.77 2.34
N ASN A 377 -14.09 -17.64 1.77
CA ASN A 377 -15.52 -17.47 1.61
C ASN A 377 -16.27 -18.70 2.15
N VAL A 378 -17.09 -18.51 3.19
CA VAL A 378 -17.84 -19.60 3.84
C VAL A 378 -18.84 -20.25 2.89
N THR A 379 -19.45 -19.49 1.98
CA THR A 379 -20.41 -20.05 1.00
C THR A 379 -19.71 -20.73 -0.19
N GLY A 380 -18.58 -20.19 -0.63
CA GLY A 380 -17.85 -20.62 -1.83
C GLY A 380 -16.82 -21.72 -1.61
N SER A 381 -16.27 -21.85 -0.39
CA SER A 381 -15.15 -22.77 -0.09
C SER A 381 -15.53 -23.79 0.99
N ALA A 382 -15.71 -25.05 0.59
CA ALA A 382 -16.05 -26.13 1.51
C ALA A 382 -14.98 -26.36 2.60
N ARG A 383 -13.70 -26.16 2.27
CA ARG A 383 -12.59 -26.21 3.24
C ARG A 383 -12.74 -25.10 4.26
N PHE A 384 -12.88 -23.85 3.80
CA PHE A 384 -12.96 -22.68 4.68
C PHE A 384 -14.18 -22.72 5.59
N ARG A 385 -15.36 -23.05 5.04
CA ARG A 385 -16.59 -23.26 5.82
C ARG A 385 -16.39 -24.21 6.99
N LYS A 386 -15.78 -25.38 6.73
CA LYS A 386 -15.53 -26.39 7.77
C LYS A 386 -14.63 -25.84 8.87
N LEU A 387 -13.62 -25.04 8.52
CA LEU A 387 -12.70 -24.44 9.49
C LEU A 387 -13.40 -23.40 10.36
N ILE A 388 -14.15 -22.48 9.74
CA ILE A 388 -14.91 -21.43 10.46
C ILE A 388 -16.00 -22.04 11.34
N THR A 389 -16.79 -22.99 10.85
CA THR A 389 -17.82 -23.66 11.68
C THR A 389 -17.23 -24.42 12.86
N ASN A 390 -15.99 -24.92 12.75
CA ASN A 390 -15.28 -25.59 13.85
C ASN A 390 -14.46 -24.62 14.72
N ALA A 391 -14.51 -23.31 14.45
CA ALA A 391 -13.68 -22.28 15.08
C ALA A 391 -12.15 -22.55 14.98
N ASP A 392 -11.72 -23.25 13.93
CA ASP A 392 -10.30 -23.49 13.63
C ASP A 392 -9.73 -22.34 12.79
N TYR A 393 -9.62 -21.16 13.42
CA TYR A 393 -9.18 -19.94 12.75
C TYR A 393 -7.71 -19.97 12.33
N ASN A 394 -6.86 -20.73 13.04
CA ASN A 394 -5.45 -20.87 12.65
C ASN A 394 -5.32 -21.53 11.26
N ALA A 395 -6.00 -22.65 11.05
CA ALA A 395 -6.02 -23.28 9.74
C ALA A 395 -6.77 -22.43 8.68
N ALA A 396 -7.69 -21.56 9.10
CA ALA A 396 -8.36 -20.61 8.22
C ALA A 396 -7.39 -19.49 7.75
N LEU A 397 -6.47 -19.03 8.60
CA LEU A 397 -5.41 -18.10 8.22
C LEU A 397 -4.48 -18.72 7.16
N ASP A 398 -4.18 -20.02 7.25
CA ASP A 398 -3.40 -20.71 6.21
C ASP A 398 -4.09 -20.63 4.84
N VAL A 399 -5.42 -20.68 4.78
CA VAL A 399 -6.15 -20.49 3.51
C VAL A 399 -5.95 -19.08 2.96
N ALA A 400 -5.93 -18.06 3.81
CA ALA A 400 -5.66 -16.68 3.39
C ALA A 400 -4.19 -16.52 2.93
N ARG A 401 -3.22 -17.04 3.70
CA ARG A 401 -1.79 -17.01 3.36
C ARG A 401 -1.50 -17.73 2.04
N ASP A 402 -2.07 -18.92 1.87
CA ASP A 402 -1.97 -19.71 0.62
C ASP A 402 -2.38 -18.85 -0.60
N GLN A 403 -3.42 -18.03 -0.49
CA GLN A 403 -3.87 -17.20 -1.61
C GLN A 403 -2.87 -16.09 -1.95
N VAL A 404 -2.33 -15.41 -0.95
CA VAL A 404 -1.33 -14.36 -1.12
C VAL A 404 -0.05 -14.92 -1.73
N GLU A 405 0.43 -16.06 -1.24
CA GLU A 405 1.62 -16.74 -1.76
C GLU A 405 1.42 -17.22 -3.21
N ASN A 406 0.19 -17.57 -3.58
CA ASN A 406 -0.20 -17.92 -4.94
C ASN A 406 -0.59 -16.69 -5.79
N GLY A 407 -0.21 -15.47 -5.38
CA GLY A 407 -0.32 -14.26 -6.21
C GLY A 407 -1.65 -13.52 -6.14
N ALA A 408 -2.50 -13.78 -5.14
CA ALA A 408 -3.63 -12.90 -4.85
C ALA A 408 -3.12 -11.54 -4.36
N GLN A 409 -3.58 -10.47 -5.01
CA GLN A 409 -3.20 -9.09 -4.68
C GLN A 409 -4.19 -8.46 -3.69
N VAL A 410 -5.39 -9.04 -3.58
CA VAL A 410 -6.44 -8.69 -2.62
C VAL A 410 -7.06 -10.00 -2.12
N ILE A 411 -7.50 -10.05 -0.87
CA ILE A 411 -8.20 -11.22 -0.31
C ILE A 411 -9.68 -10.88 -0.10
N ASP A 412 -10.59 -11.66 -0.67
CA ASP A 412 -12.03 -11.57 -0.42
C ASP A 412 -12.39 -12.34 0.86
N VAL A 413 -13.00 -11.69 1.83
CA VAL A 413 -13.39 -12.31 3.10
C VAL A 413 -14.90 -12.26 3.22
N ASN A 414 -15.55 -13.42 3.14
CA ASN A 414 -16.99 -13.58 3.31
C ASN A 414 -17.30 -14.59 4.43
N MET A 415 -18.07 -14.13 5.42
CA MET A 415 -18.49 -14.93 6.59
C MET A 415 -20.00 -15.21 6.63
N ASP A 416 -20.72 -14.94 5.54
CA ASP A 416 -22.17 -15.10 5.49
C ASP A 416 -22.57 -16.58 5.53
N GLU A 417 -23.23 -16.99 6.61
CA GLU A 417 -23.79 -18.33 6.76
C GLU A 417 -24.88 -18.32 7.84
N GLY A 418 -25.98 -19.03 7.62
CA GLY A 418 -27.15 -18.99 8.51
C GLY A 418 -26.93 -19.70 9.85
N LEU A 419 -25.86 -20.50 9.97
CA LEU A 419 -25.56 -21.33 11.14
C LEU A 419 -24.50 -20.75 12.09
N ILE A 420 -23.89 -19.62 11.74
CA ILE A 420 -22.86 -18.97 12.56
C ILE A 420 -23.23 -17.51 12.84
N ASP A 421 -22.59 -16.92 13.84
CA ASP A 421 -22.60 -15.48 14.03
C ASP A 421 -21.61 -14.84 13.03
N SER A 422 -22.10 -14.54 11.83
CA SER A 422 -21.30 -14.01 10.73
C SER A 422 -20.61 -12.69 11.07
N GLU A 423 -21.24 -11.84 11.87
CA GLU A 423 -20.66 -10.55 12.28
C GLU A 423 -19.48 -10.78 13.21
N LYS A 424 -19.67 -11.61 14.24
CA LYS A 424 -18.58 -11.98 15.15
C LYS A 424 -17.44 -12.69 14.42
N ALA A 425 -17.75 -13.62 13.52
CA ALA A 425 -16.74 -14.35 12.75
C ALA A 425 -15.93 -13.43 11.84
N MET A 426 -16.57 -12.40 11.24
CA MET A 426 -15.88 -11.38 10.45
C MET A 426 -14.87 -10.61 11.30
N VAL A 427 -15.31 -10.09 12.45
CA VAL A 427 -14.46 -9.33 13.37
C VAL A 427 -13.29 -10.18 13.86
N GLU A 428 -13.56 -11.40 14.34
CA GLU A 428 -12.54 -12.31 14.87
C GLU A 428 -11.48 -12.66 13.81
N PHE A 429 -11.91 -13.00 12.59
CA PHE A 429 -10.99 -13.35 11.52
C PHE A 429 -10.16 -12.15 11.02
N LEU A 430 -10.76 -10.96 10.89
CA LEU A 430 -10.02 -9.76 10.47
C LEU A 430 -8.98 -9.33 11.53
N HIS A 431 -9.31 -9.43 12.82
CA HIS A 431 -8.34 -9.17 13.89
C HIS A 431 -7.15 -10.13 13.84
N LEU A 432 -7.39 -11.39 13.50
CA LEU A 432 -6.34 -12.39 13.33
C LEU A 432 -5.51 -12.16 12.06
N ILE A 433 -6.14 -11.80 10.94
CA ILE A 433 -5.43 -11.38 9.72
C ILE A 433 -4.47 -10.23 10.02
N ALA A 434 -4.91 -9.23 10.79
CA ALA A 434 -4.07 -8.09 11.16
C ALA A 434 -2.83 -8.47 11.99
N ALA A 435 -2.85 -9.63 12.67
CA ALA A 435 -1.72 -10.14 13.43
C ALA A 435 -0.72 -10.96 12.59
N GLU A 436 -1.05 -11.27 11.34
CA GLU A 436 -0.22 -12.08 10.42
C GLU A 436 0.34 -11.19 9.29
N PRO A 437 1.59 -10.70 9.38
CA PRO A 437 2.14 -9.72 8.42
C PRO A 437 2.10 -10.17 6.95
N ASP A 438 2.32 -11.46 6.69
CA ASP A 438 2.31 -12.03 5.33
C ASP A 438 0.93 -11.93 4.66
N ILE A 439 -0.13 -11.90 5.48
CA ILE A 439 -1.51 -11.73 5.03
C ILE A 439 -1.88 -10.25 5.05
N ALA A 440 -1.57 -9.55 6.15
CA ALA A 440 -1.93 -8.16 6.37
C ALA A 440 -1.26 -7.19 5.38
N ARG A 441 -0.18 -7.59 4.70
CA ARG A 441 0.48 -6.75 3.67
C ARG A 441 -0.44 -6.38 2.51
N VAL A 442 -1.36 -7.26 2.10
CA VAL A 442 -2.28 -7.01 0.98
C VAL A 442 -3.61 -6.40 1.46
N PRO A 443 -4.32 -5.61 0.61
CA PRO A 443 -5.66 -5.14 0.93
C PRO A 443 -6.68 -6.28 1.11
N VAL A 444 -7.73 -6.01 1.88
CA VAL A 444 -8.86 -6.92 2.09
C VAL A 444 -10.11 -6.38 1.37
N MET A 445 -10.83 -7.28 0.71
CA MET A 445 -12.19 -7.07 0.22
C MET A 445 -13.16 -7.67 1.24
N ILE A 446 -13.93 -6.82 1.91
CA ILE A 446 -14.90 -7.22 2.94
C ILE A 446 -16.21 -7.56 2.24
N ASP A 447 -16.58 -8.83 2.25
CA ASP A 447 -17.75 -9.35 1.54
C ASP A 447 -18.87 -9.77 2.50
N SER A 448 -20.05 -9.14 2.35
CA SER A 448 -21.28 -9.60 2.98
C SER A 448 -22.52 -9.04 2.27
N SER A 449 -23.61 -9.81 2.32
CA SER A 449 -24.95 -9.37 1.93
C SER A 449 -25.60 -8.41 2.93
N LYS A 450 -25.06 -8.31 4.15
CA LYS A 450 -25.54 -7.45 5.24
C LYS A 450 -24.58 -6.31 5.50
N PHE A 451 -25.06 -5.08 5.33
CA PHE A 451 -24.24 -3.88 5.51
C PHE A 451 -23.69 -3.73 6.95
N SER A 452 -24.40 -4.21 7.97
CA SER A 452 -23.89 -4.19 9.35
C SER A 452 -22.59 -5.00 9.52
N ILE A 453 -22.46 -6.13 8.81
CA ILE A 453 -21.25 -6.96 8.83
C ILE A 453 -20.12 -6.26 8.07
N ILE A 454 -20.43 -5.62 6.94
CA ILE A 454 -19.47 -4.78 6.20
C ILE A 454 -18.92 -3.69 7.12
N GLU A 455 -19.81 -2.96 7.80
CA GLU A 455 -19.43 -1.89 8.70
C GLU A 455 -18.56 -2.40 9.87
N SER A 456 -18.95 -3.50 10.51
CA SER A 456 -18.15 -4.13 11.57
C SER A 456 -16.78 -4.59 11.06
N GLY A 457 -16.68 -5.08 9.82
CA GLY A 457 -15.40 -5.39 9.19
C GLY A 457 -14.53 -4.15 8.91
N LEU A 458 -15.12 -3.05 8.44
CA LEU A 458 -14.40 -1.80 8.16
C LEU A 458 -13.78 -1.20 9.43
N LYS A 459 -14.46 -1.37 10.57
CA LYS A 459 -13.96 -0.98 11.90
C LYS A 459 -12.76 -1.80 12.38
N CYS A 460 -12.40 -2.90 11.68
CA CYS A 460 -11.28 -3.78 12.05
C CYS A 460 -10.04 -3.59 11.16
N VAL A 461 -10.14 -2.86 10.05
CA VAL A 461 -9.07 -2.76 9.03
C VAL A 461 -8.40 -1.38 9.00
N GLN A 462 -7.09 -1.36 9.24
CA GLN A 462 -6.30 -0.12 9.27
C GLN A 462 -6.04 0.45 7.86
N GLY A 463 -5.92 -0.42 6.85
CA GLY A 463 -5.71 -0.04 5.46
C GLY A 463 -6.97 0.47 4.74
N LYS A 464 -6.79 0.86 3.47
CA LYS A 464 -7.88 1.15 2.54
C LYS A 464 -8.36 -0.15 1.89
N ALA A 465 -9.48 -0.65 2.40
CA ALA A 465 -10.13 -1.88 1.98
C ALA A 465 -11.10 -1.66 0.80
N ILE A 466 -11.57 -2.76 0.22
CA ILE A 466 -12.68 -2.78 -0.75
C ILE A 466 -13.94 -3.32 -0.05
N VAL A 467 -15.09 -2.70 -0.30
CA VAL A 467 -16.39 -3.22 0.16
C VAL A 467 -17.08 -3.97 -0.96
N ASN A 468 -17.48 -5.21 -0.68
CA ASN A 468 -18.23 -6.07 -1.60
C ASN A 468 -19.56 -6.51 -0.93
N SER A 469 -20.68 -5.85 -1.17
CA SER A 469 -20.94 -4.78 -2.11
C SER A 469 -22.16 -3.97 -1.67
N ILE A 470 -22.41 -2.86 -2.36
CA ILE A 470 -23.68 -2.10 -2.25
C ILE A 470 -24.43 -2.12 -3.59
N SER A 471 -25.73 -1.82 -3.56
CA SER A 471 -26.55 -1.75 -4.78
C SER A 471 -27.78 -0.87 -4.61
N LEU A 472 -28.51 -0.63 -5.71
CA LEU A 472 -29.74 0.16 -5.73
C LEU A 472 -31.00 -0.67 -5.39
N LYS A 473 -30.85 -1.93 -4.96
CA LYS A 473 -31.97 -2.86 -4.67
C LYS A 473 -32.99 -2.31 -3.66
N GLU A 474 -32.51 -1.55 -2.68
CA GLU A 474 -33.30 -0.94 -1.60
C GLU A 474 -33.57 0.55 -1.85
N GLY A 475 -33.38 1.00 -3.10
CA GLY A 475 -33.59 2.38 -3.52
C GLY A 475 -32.38 3.30 -3.30
N GLU A 476 -32.53 4.51 -3.84
CA GLU A 476 -31.47 5.52 -3.87
C GLU A 476 -31.06 6.07 -2.49
N GLU A 477 -32.02 6.24 -1.57
CA GLU A 477 -31.75 6.81 -0.25
C GLU A 477 -30.80 5.92 0.57
N ASN A 478 -31.09 4.62 0.63
CA ASN A 478 -30.26 3.65 1.33
C ASN A 478 -28.88 3.51 0.66
N PHE A 479 -28.84 3.45 -0.67
CA PHE A 479 -27.58 3.42 -1.43
C PHE A 479 -26.69 4.63 -1.11
N LEU A 480 -27.26 5.84 -1.07
CA LEU A 480 -26.52 7.06 -0.73
C LEU A 480 -26.10 7.10 0.74
N ALA A 481 -26.92 6.61 1.67
CA ALA A 481 -26.57 6.54 3.08
C ALA A 481 -25.37 5.61 3.30
N GLN A 482 -25.41 4.41 2.72
CA GLN A 482 -24.31 3.45 2.73
C GLN A 482 -23.07 4.03 2.07
N ALA A 483 -23.19 4.60 0.87
CA ALA A 483 -22.06 5.21 0.16
C ALA A 483 -21.39 6.31 1.01
N LYS A 484 -22.14 7.26 1.55
CA LYS A 484 -21.56 8.31 2.40
C LYS A 484 -20.77 7.73 3.56
N LEU A 485 -21.29 6.68 4.22
CA LEU A 485 -20.59 6.02 5.30
C LEU A 485 -19.30 5.34 4.84
N LEU A 486 -19.34 4.65 3.69
CA LEU A 486 -18.14 4.04 3.09
C LEU A 486 -17.07 5.06 2.74
N HIS A 487 -17.47 6.24 2.25
CA HIS A 487 -16.54 7.36 2.01
C HIS A 487 -15.89 7.83 3.32
N ARG A 488 -16.66 7.95 4.43
CA ARG A 488 -16.10 8.32 5.75
C ARG A 488 -15.11 7.30 6.29
N TYR A 489 -15.34 6.01 6.04
CA TYR A 489 -14.40 4.95 6.39
C TYR A 489 -13.17 4.90 5.46
N GLY A 490 -13.22 5.59 4.32
CA GLY A 490 -12.14 5.64 3.34
C GLY A 490 -11.98 4.35 2.52
N ALA A 491 -13.06 3.64 2.23
CA ALA A 491 -13.03 2.39 1.47
C ALA A 491 -13.33 2.59 -0.02
N ALA A 492 -12.75 1.73 -0.87
CA ALA A 492 -13.22 1.53 -2.24
C ALA A 492 -14.49 0.67 -2.23
N VAL A 493 -15.30 0.73 -3.31
CA VAL A 493 -16.62 0.11 -3.31
C VAL A 493 -16.91 -0.68 -4.58
N VAL A 494 -17.35 -1.93 -4.40
CA VAL A 494 -18.00 -2.74 -5.43
C VAL A 494 -19.49 -2.40 -5.45
N VAL A 495 -19.97 -2.02 -6.63
CA VAL A 495 -21.37 -1.71 -6.90
C VAL A 495 -21.94 -2.77 -7.82
N MET A 496 -22.82 -3.59 -7.27
CA MET A 496 -23.54 -4.60 -8.04
C MET A 496 -24.56 -3.93 -8.97
N ALA A 497 -24.65 -4.41 -10.21
CA ALA A 497 -25.69 -4.01 -11.15
C ALA A 497 -27.05 -4.61 -10.76
N PHE A 498 -27.61 -4.15 -9.64
CA PHE A 498 -28.88 -4.59 -9.06
C PHE A 498 -29.63 -3.34 -8.58
N ASP A 499 -30.82 -3.11 -9.13
CA ASP A 499 -31.72 -2.01 -8.77
C ASP A 499 -33.06 -2.51 -8.20
N GLU A 500 -34.00 -1.60 -8.01
CA GLU A 500 -35.33 -1.89 -7.43
C GLU A 500 -36.15 -2.90 -8.25
N VAL A 501 -35.79 -3.12 -9.52
CA VAL A 501 -36.48 -4.06 -10.43
C VAL A 501 -35.84 -5.45 -10.36
N GLY A 502 -34.55 -5.56 -10.05
CA GLY A 502 -33.84 -6.83 -9.98
C GLY A 502 -32.38 -6.74 -10.42
N GLN A 503 -31.74 -7.89 -10.56
CA GLN A 503 -30.40 -7.97 -11.13
C GLN A 503 -30.42 -7.65 -12.63
N ALA A 504 -29.38 -7.01 -13.13
CA ALA A 504 -29.22 -6.70 -14.55
C ALA A 504 -28.76 -7.91 -15.35
N ASP A 505 -29.71 -8.54 -16.04
CA ASP A 505 -29.56 -9.71 -16.90
C ASP A 505 -29.21 -9.38 -18.36
N SER A 506 -29.59 -8.21 -18.88
CA SER A 506 -29.24 -7.75 -20.23
C SER A 506 -28.11 -6.71 -20.27
N TYR A 507 -27.45 -6.57 -21.41
CA TYR A 507 -26.46 -5.52 -21.66
C TYR A 507 -26.97 -4.11 -21.32
N GLU A 508 -28.16 -3.72 -21.78
CA GLU A 508 -28.71 -2.37 -21.54
C GLU A 508 -28.94 -2.13 -20.06
N ARG A 509 -29.46 -3.14 -19.34
CA ARG A 509 -29.69 -3.01 -17.89
C ARG A 509 -28.38 -2.85 -17.14
N LYS A 510 -27.35 -3.63 -17.48
CA LYS A 510 -26.02 -3.53 -16.85
C LYS A 510 -25.46 -2.12 -16.98
N VAL A 511 -25.44 -1.58 -18.20
CA VAL A 511 -24.94 -0.22 -18.47
C VAL A 511 -25.79 0.86 -17.79
N ASN A 512 -27.12 0.74 -17.81
CA ASN A 512 -28.02 1.75 -17.24
C ASN A 512 -27.89 1.85 -15.70
N ILE A 513 -27.86 0.71 -15.00
CA ILE A 513 -27.73 0.68 -13.54
C ILE A 513 -26.37 1.24 -13.12
N CYS A 514 -25.27 0.80 -13.73
CA CYS A 514 -23.93 1.32 -13.45
C CYS A 514 -23.84 2.83 -13.72
N THR A 515 -24.43 3.32 -14.81
CA THR A 515 -24.47 4.76 -15.13
C THR A 515 -25.24 5.56 -14.08
N ARG A 516 -26.37 5.03 -13.58
CA ARG A 516 -27.15 5.66 -12.51
C ARG A 516 -26.35 5.71 -11.21
N ALA A 517 -25.77 4.58 -10.80
CA ALA A 517 -24.96 4.49 -9.59
C ALA A 517 -23.73 5.40 -9.64
N TYR A 518 -23.03 5.49 -10.78
CA TYR A 518 -21.88 6.38 -10.97
C TYR A 518 -22.21 7.84 -10.66
N LYS A 519 -23.32 8.35 -11.20
CA LYS A 519 -23.77 9.72 -10.93
C LYS A 519 -24.09 9.93 -9.46
N LEU A 520 -24.78 8.99 -8.83
CA LEU A 520 -25.11 9.07 -7.41
C LEU A 520 -23.84 9.09 -6.54
N LEU A 521 -22.88 8.23 -6.82
CA LEU A 521 -21.63 8.15 -6.07
C LEU A 521 -20.78 9.40 -6.24
N THR A 522 -20.56 9.84 -7.48
CA THR A 522 -19.65 10.96 -7.79
C THR A 522 -20.28 12.33 -7.48
N GLU A 523 -21.57 12.53 -7.78
CA GLU A 523 -22.23 13.83 -7.65
C GLU A 523 -22.86 14.06 -6.26
N LYS A 524 -23.28 12.99 -5.55
CA LYS A 524 -24.00 13.11 -4.26
C LYS A 524 -23.28 12.52 -3.05
N ALA A 525 -22.48 11.45 -3.23
CA ALA A 525 -21.73 10.83 -2.13
C ALA A 525 -20.25 11.28 -2.07
N GLY A 526 -19.75 11.96 -3.12
CA GLY A 526 -18.40 12.52 -3.15
C GLY A 526 -17.29 11.51 -3.46
N PHE A 527 -17.62 10.33 -3.97
CA PHE A 527 -16.64 9.31 -4.33
C PHE A 527 -15.78 9.76 -5.52
N PRO A 528 -14.46 9.53 -5.44
CA PRO A 528 -13.62 9.60 -6.62
C PRO A 528 -13.93 8.41 -7.56
N PRO A 529 -14.03 8.62 -8.88
CA PRO A 529 -14.30 7.56 -9.86
C PRO A 529 -13.36 6.35 -9.76
N GLU A 530 -12.08 6.57 -9.47
CA GLU A 530 -11.06 5.52 -9.33
C GLU A 530 -11.27 4.60 -8.11
N ASP A 531 -12.16 4.93 -7.17
CA ASP A 531 -12.53 4.05 -6.04
C ASP A 531 -13.80 3.25 -6.30
N ILE A 532 -14.41 3.39 -7.48
CA ILE A 532 -15.64 2.71 -7.88
C ILE A 532 -15.29 1.48 -8.72
N ILE A 533 -15.71 0.32 -8.26
CA ILE A 533 -15.66 -0.95 -8.99
C ILE A 533 -17.10 -1.33 -9.32
N PHE A 534 -17.43 -1.52 -10.60
CA PHE A 534 -18.71 -2.09 -10.98
C PHE A 534 -18.60 -3.61 -11.10
N ASP A 535 -19.60 -4.31 -10.57
CA ASP A 535 -19.87 -5.71 -10.91
C ASP A 535 -21.15 -5.74 -11.78
N PRO A 536 -21.01 -5.88 -13.11
CA PRO A 536 -22.14 -6.04 -14.03
C PRO A 536 -22.92 -7.35 -13.86
N ASN A 537 -22.61 -8.18 -12.87
CA ASN A 537 -23.09 -9.55 -12.64
C ASN A 537 -22.63 -10.55 -13.72
N ILE A 538 -21.74 -11.46 -13.33
CA ILE A 538 -21.41 -12.65 -14.12
C ILE A 538 -22.43 -13.75 -13.82
N PHE A 539 -23.21 -14.14 -14.83
CA PHE A 539 -24.21 -15.22 -14.73
C PHE A 539 -23.73 -16.52 -15.37
N ALA A 540 -24.36 -17.62 -14.95
CA ALA A 540 -24.10 -18.93 -15.51
C ALA A 540 -24.54 -19.01 -16.98
N VAL A 541 -23.68 -19.53 -17.84
CA VAL A 541 -23.97 -19.86 -19.24
C VAL A 541 -24.10 -21.37 -19.43
N ALA A 542 -24.53 -21.82 -20.61
CA ALA A 542 -24.74 -23.24 -20.92
C ALA A 542 -25.66 -23.95 -19.92
N THR A 543 -26.72 -23.26 -19.46
CA THR A 543 -27.72 -23.83 -18.55
C THR A 543 -28.81 -24.63 -19.27
N GLY A 544 -28.83 -24.61 -20.60
CA GLY A 544 -29.90 -25.18 -21.43
C GLY A 544 -31.14 -24.27 -21.57
N ILE A 545 -31.05 -23.01 -21.16
CA ILE A 545 -32.10 -21.99 -21.28
C ILE A 545 -31.59 -20.96 -22.30
N GLU A 546 -32.35 -20.71 -23.37
CA GLU A 546 -31.90 -19.89 -24.51
C GLU A 546 -31.59 -18.45 -24.09
N GLU A 547 -32.38 -17.90 -23.16
CA GLU A 547 -32.22 -16.56 -22.60
C GLU A 547 -30.88 -16.37 -21.88
N HIS A 548 -30.26 -17.46 -21.39
CA HIS A 548 -29.00 -17.39 -20.67
C HIS A 548 -27.77 -17.48 -21.59
N ASN A 549 -27.96 -17.84 -22.86
CA ASN A 549 -26.86 -18.04 -23.80
C ASN A 549 -26.03 -16.76 -24.02
N ASN A 550 -26.68 -15.59 -23.94
CA ASN A 550 -26.03 -14.32 -24.24
C ASN A 550 -25.34 -13.65 -23.04
N TYR A 551 -25.48 -14.19 -21.82
CA TYR A 551 -24.98 -13.55 -20.60
C TYR A 551 -23.47 -13.26 -20.62
N GLY A 552 -22.66 -14.15 -21.23
CA GLY A 552 -21.22 -13.93 -21.39
C GLY A 552 -20.91 -12.73 -22.29
N VAL A 553 -21.61 -12.63 -23.43
CA VAL A 553 -21.49 -11.51 -24.38
C VAL A 553 -21.95 -10.20 -23.73
N ASP A 554 -23.12 -10.23 -23.06
CA ASP A 554 -23.69 -9.06 -22.41
C ASP A 554 -22.76 -8.47 -21.36
N PHE A 555 -22.08 -9.31 -20.57
CA PHE A 555 -21.07 -8.86 -19.61
C PHE A 555 -19.87 -8.21 -20.30
N ILE A 556 -19.31 -8.85 -21.33
CA ILE A 556 -18.11 -8.38 -22.05
C ILE A 556 -18.39 -7.04 -22.75
N GLU A 557 -19.54 -6.90 -23.42
CA GLU A 557 -19.92 -5.65 -24.09
C GLU A 557 -20.28 -4.54 -23.09
N ALA A 558 -20.94 -4.88 -21.97
CA ALA A 558 -21.24 -3.92 -20.91
C ALA A 558 -19.95 -3.39 -20.28
N THR A 559 -18.98 -4.27 -20.01
CA THR A 559 -17.63 -3.92 -19.52
C THR A 559 -17.00 -2.86 -20.42
N ARG A 560 -16.96 -3.11 -21.74
CA ARG A 560 -16.40 -2.18 -22.72
C ARG A 560 -17.08 -0.82 -22.68
N THR A 561 -18.41 -0.82 -22.63
CA THR A 561 -19.20 0.42 -22.66
C THR A 561 -19.09 1.20 -21.35
N ILE A 562 -19.08 0.52 -20.21
CA ILE A 562 -18.89 1.13 -18.89
C ILE A 562 -17.54 1.83 -18.83
N ARG A 563 -16.45 1.13 -19.19
CA ARG A 563 -15.09 1.69 -19.20
C ARG A 563 -14.92 2.87 -20.17
N GLN A 564 -15.64 2.87 -21.30
CA GLN A 564 -15.63 3.99 -22.25
C GLN A 564 -16.43 5.21 -21.76
N ARG A 565 -17.59 4.99 -21.12
CA ARG A 565 -18.49 6.08 -20.67
C ARG A 565 -18.08 6.70 -19.35
N MET A 566 -17.52 5.91 -18.46
CA MET A 566 -17.17 6.28 -17.09
C MET A 566 -15.67 6.00 -16.92
N PRO A 567 -14.80 6.92 -17.36
CA PRO A 567 -13.36 6.72 -17.24
C PRO A 567 -12.97 6.58 -15.75
N LEU A 568 -11.86 5.87 -15.50
CA LEU A 568 -11.29 5.57 -14.18
C LEU A 568 -12.04 4.52 -13.34
N VAL A 569 -13.32 4.23 -13.60
CA VAL A 569 -14.04 3.18 -12.85
C VAL A 569 -13.54 1.79 -13.22
N HIS A 570 -13.46 0.89 -12.26
CA HIS A 570 -12.97 -0.47 -12.45
C HIS A 570 -14.11 -1.47 -12.68
N ILE A 571 -13.79 -2.64 -13.24
CA ILE A 571 -14.77 -3.71 -13.47
C ILE A 571 -14.28 -5.00 -12.82
N SER A 572 -15.14 -5.57 -11.99
CA SER A 572 -14.94 -6.87 -11.33
C SER A 572 -16.12 -7.81 -11.56
N GLY A 573 -15.98 -9.03 -11.07
CA GLY A 573 -17.05 -10.01 -11.02
C GLY A 573 -16.57 -11.36 -10.46
N GLY A 574 -17.52 -12.12 -9.90
CA GLY A 574 -17.30 -13.51 -9.50
C GLY A 574 -17.17 -14.45 -10.70
N VAL A 575 -15.94 -14.70 -11.16
CA VAL A 575 -15.67 -15.48 -12.39
C VAL A 575 -16.20 -16.91 -12.31
N SER A 576 -16.11 -17.49 -11.11
CA SER A 576 -16.60 -18.84 -10.82
C SER A 576 -18.09 -19.04 -11.12
N ASN A 577 -18.90 -17.97 -11.10
CA ASN A 577 -20.35 -18.02 -11.39
C ASN A 577 -20.67 -18.39 -12.85
N LEU A 578 -19.81 -18.01 -13.80
CA LEU A 578 -19.98 -18.31 -15.22
C LEU A 578 -20.14 -19.81 -15.48
N SER A 579 -19.37 -20.60 -14.74
CA SER A 579 -19.17 -22.04 -14.93
C SER A 579 -20.10 -22.93 -14.08
N PHE A 580 -21.11 -22.35 -13.44
CA PHE A 580 -21.93 -23.04 -12.43
C PHE A 580 -22.60 -24.31 -12.96
N SER A 581 -22.99 -24.31 -14.24
CA SER A 581 -23.60 -25.45 -14.95
C SER A 581 -22.70 -26.70 -15.00
N PHE A 582 -21.38 -26.53 -14.81
CA PHE A 582 -20.38 -27.60 -14.88
C PHE A 582 -19.73 -27.93 -13.53
N ARG A 583 -20.39 -27.61 -12.41
CA ARG A 583 -19.93 -27.99 -11.06
C ARG A 583 -19.57 -29.48 -10.97
N GLY A 584 -18.37 -29.76 -10.46
CA GLY A 584 -17.81 -31.12 -10.38
C GLY A 584 -16.98 -31.53 -11.61
N ASN A 585 -16.90 -30.70 -12.66
CA ASN A 585 -16.00 -30.88 -13.80
C ASN A 585 -14.98 -29.73 -13.85
N GLU A 586 -14.04 -29.72 -12.90
CA GLU A 586 -13.06 -28.63 -12.74
C GLU A 586 -12.25 -28.32 -14.02
N PRO A 587 -11.75 -29.29 -14.81
CA PRO A 587 -11.03 -28.98 -16.05
C PRO A 587 -11.83 -28.11 -17.04
N VAL A 588 -13.14 -28.37 -17.17
CA VAL A 588 -14.02 -27.58 -18.04
C VAL A 588 -14.28 -26.21 -17.43
N ARG A 589 -14.46 -26.12 -16.11
CA ARG A 589 -14.66 -24.84 -15.41
C ARG A 589 -13.44 -23.94 -15.56
N GLU A 590 -12.24 -24.46 -15.30
CA GLU A 590 -10.97 -23.73 -15.44
C GLU A 590 -10.77 -23.24 -16.89
N ALA A 591 -11.10 -24.06 -17.89
CA ALA A 591 -11.06 -23.66 -19.29
C ALA A 591 -12.06 -22.54 -19.62
N MET A 592 -13.29 -22.63 -19.12
CA MET A 592 -14.29 -21.57 -19.28
C MET A 592 -13.85 -20.26 -18.64
N HIS A 593 -13.27 -20.30 -17.44
CA HIS A 593 -12.75 -19.11 -16.74
C HIS A 593 -11.65 -18.44 -17.54
N ALA A 594 -10.67 -19.20 -18.02
CA ALA A 594 -9.56 -18.68 -18.80
C ALA A 594 -10.01 -18.06 -20.13
N VAL A 595 -10.95 -18.69 -20.85
CA VAL A 595 -11.53 -18.14 -22.08
C VAL A 595 -12.30 -16.85 -21.80
N PHE A 596 -13.14 -16.83 -20.76
CA PHE A 596 -13.90 -15.65 -20.40
C PHE A 596 -13.00 -14.49 -20.00
N LEU A 597 -12.04 -14.72 -19.10
CA LEU A 597 -11.09 -13.71 -18.66
C LEU A 597 -10.27 -13.15 -19.82
N TYR A 598 -9.79 -14.00 -20.73
CA TYR A 598 -9.07 -13.54 -21.92
C TYR A 598 -9.85 -12.49 -22.72
N HIS A 599 -11.14 -12.71 -22.94
CA HIS A 599 -11.99 -11.76 -23.67
C HIS A 599 -12.44 -10.57 -22.82
N ALA A 600 -12.79 -10.79 -21.54
CA ALA A 600 -13.24 -9.74 -20.64
C ALA A 600 -12.13 -8.72 -20.34
N ILE A 601 -10.90 -9.18 -20.13
CA ILE A 601 -9.74 -8.31 -19.88
C ILE A 601 -9.48 -7.39 -21.09
N GLN A 602 -9.54 -7.93 -22.31
CA GLN A 602 -9.42 -7.12 -23.53
C GLN A 602 -10.56 -6.11 -23.70
N ALA A 603 -11.74 -6.40 -23.14
CA ALA A 603 -12.86 -5.47 -23.11
C ALA A 603 -12.72 -4.39 -22.01
N GLY A 604 -11.83 -4.59 -21.04
CA GLY A 604 -11.53 -3.63 -19.98
C GLY A 604 -11.84 -4.11 -18.56
N MET A 605 -12.09 -5.40 -18.35
CA MET A 605 -12.15 -5.99 -17.00
C MET A 605 -10.75 -6.04 -16.40
N ASP A 606 -10.55 -5.35 -15.27
CA ASP A 606 -9.22 -5.17 -14.66
C ASP A 606 -9.11 -5.78 -13.26
N MET A 607 -10.19 -6.36 -12.74
CA MET A 607 -10.22 -7.07 -11.46
C MET A 607 -11.15 -8.28 -11.56
N GLY A 608 -10.93 -9.32 -10.76
CA GLY A 608 -11.91 -10.39 -10.62
C GLY A 608 -11.70 -11.25 -9.39
N ILE A 609 -12.82 -11.75 -8.85
CA ILE A 609 -12.84 -12.69 -7.73
C ILE A 609 -12.64 -14.09 -8.32
N VAL A 610 -11.46 -14.65 -8.06
CA VAL A 610 -10.93 -15.85 -8.72
C VAL A 610 -10.18 -16.74 -7.73
N ASN A 611 -10.07 -18.02 -8.08
CA ASN A 611 -9.08 -18.90 -7.46
C ASN A 611 -7.71 -18.69 -8.12
N ALA A 612 -6.89 -17.79 -7.55
CA ALA A 612 -5.59 -17.39 -8.11
C ALA A 612 -4.66 -18.56 -8.48
N GLY A 613 -4.74 -19.69 -7.75
CA GLY A 613 -3.90 -20.86 -7.99
C GLY A 613 -4.38 -21.83 -9.09
N GLN A 614 -5.59 -21.66 -9.62
CA GLN A 614 -6.25 -22.61 -10.56
C GLN A 614 -6.59 -22.03 -11.94
N LEU A 615 -6.12 -20.82 -12.26
CA LEU A 615 -6.32 -20.27 -13.60
C LEU A 615 -5.52 -21.09 -14.62
N ALA A 616 -6.19 -21.64 -15.63
CA ALA A 616 -5.56 -22.32 -16.75
C ALA A 616 -4.92 -21.31 -17.73
N LEU A 617 -3.85 -21.72 -18.41
CA LEU A 617 -3.23 -20.92 -19.48
C LEU A 617 -4.06 -21.04 -20.75
N TYR A 618 -4.54 -19.92 -21.28
CA TYR A 618 -5.44 -19.90 -22.45
C TYR A 618 -4.88 -20.66 -23.66
N ASP A 619 -3.57 -20.60 -23.88
CA ASP A 619 -2.89 -21.29 -24.98
C ASP A 619 -2.69 -22.80 -24.76
N GLN A 620 -2.78 -23.26 -23.52
CA GLN A 620 -2.59 -24.67 -23.16
C GLN A 620 -3.89 -25.45 -23.00
N ILE A 621 -5.04 -24.76 -23.04
CA ILE A 621 -6.34 -25.42 -23.08
C ILE A 621 -6.38 -26.27 -24.36
N ASP A 622 -6.85 -27.51 -24.25
CA ASP A 622 -7.09 -28.38 -25.39
C ASP A 622 -7.85 -27.61 -26.49
N PRO A 623 -7.36 -27.59 -27.76
CA PRO A 623 -7.94 -26.75 -28.80
C PRO A 623 -9.45 -26.98 -29.02
N GLN A 624 -9.91 -28.23 -28.87
CA GLN A 624 -11.33 -28.57 -29.04
C GLN A 624 -12.16 -28.07 -27.84
N LEU A 625 -11.65 -28.20 -26.62
CA LEU A 625 -12.28 -27.65 -25.42
C LEU A 625 -12.29 -26.12 -25.45
N ARG A 626 -11.19 -25.47 -25.84
CA ARG A 626 -11.08 -24.02 -25.95
C ARG A 626 -12.09 -23.47 -26.96
N GLU A 627 -12.17 -24.08 -28.14
CA GLU A 627 -13.16 -23.69 -29.16
C GLU A 627 -14.59 -23.85 -28.63
N ALA A 628 -14.90 -24.96 -27.96
CA ALA A 628 -16.22 -25.20 -27.39
C ALA A 628 -16.57 -24.16 -26.30
N CYS A 629 -15.63 -23.84 -25.41
CA CYS A 629 -15.78 -22.80 -24.41
C CYS A 629 -15.98 -21.41 -25.04
N GLU A 630 -15.19 -21.05 -26.07
CA GLU A 630 -15.36 -19.78 -26.79
C GLU A 630 -16.72 -19.65 -27.45
N VAL A 631 -17.19 -20.72 -28.09
CA VAL A 631 -18.50 -20.73 -28.75
C VAL A 631 -19.61 -20.46 -27.74
N VAL A 632 -19.54 -21.05 -26.55
CA VAL A 632 -20.51 -20.84 -25.47
C VAL A 632 -20.38 -19.43 -24.85
N VAL A 633 -19.17 -19.02 -24.45
CA VAL A 633 -18.95 -17.74 -23.77
C VAL A 633 -19.31 -16.55 -24.67
N LEU A 634 -19.00 -16.64 -25.96
CA LEU A 634 -19.26 -15.58 -26.93
C LEU A 634 -20.54 -15.79 -27.73
N ASN A 635 -21.36 -16.78 -27.36
CA ASN A 635 -22.63 -17.11 -28.01
C ASN A 635 -22.53 -17.15 -29.56
N ARG A 636 -21.45 -17.72 -30.10
CA ARG A 636 -21.15 -17.68 -31.55
C ARG A 636 -22.02 -18.65 -32.37
N ARG A 637 -22.64 -19.64 -31.71
CA ARG A 637 -23.44 -20.67 -32.35
C ARG A 637 -24.63 -21.09 -31.48
N PRO A 638 -25.78 -21.43 -32.09
CA PRO A 638 -26.96 -21.89 -31.36
C PRO A 638 -26.78 -23.29 -30.74
N ASP A 639 -25.95 -24.16 -31.33
CA ASP A 639 -25.64 -25.52 -30.83
C ASP A 639 -24.44 -25.56 -29.86
N GLY A 640 -24.03 -24.40 -29.32
CA GLY A 640 -22.83 -24.27 -28.50
C GLY A 640 -22.88 -25.07 -27.20
N THR A 641 -24.03 -25.05 -26.53
CA THR A 641 -24.23 -25.73 -25.24
C THR A 641 -24.15 -27.24 -25.39
N GLU A 642 -24.84 -27.83 -26.37
CA GLU A 642 -24.80 -29.28 -26.62
C GLU A 642 -23.37 -29.73 -26.92
N ARG A 643 -22.66 -29.00 -27.78
CA ARG A 643 -21.28 -29.32 -28.17
C ARG A 643 -20.32 -29.22 -26.98
N LEU A 644 -20.47 -28.21 -26.12
CA LEU A 644 -19.64 -28.11 -24.92
C LEU A 644 -19.94 -29.28 -23.96
N ILE A 645 -21.19 -29.70 -23.80
CA ILE A 645 -21.54 -30.87 -22.99
C ILE A 645 -20.89 -32.15 -23.56
N GLU A 646 -20.99 -32.38 -24.87
CA GLU A 646 -20.36 -33.54 -25.54
C GLU A 646 -18.84 -33.57 -25.35
N VAL A 647 -18.18 -32.42 -25.48
CA VAL A 647 -16.74 -32.31 -25.23
C VAL A 647 -16.45 -32.50 -23.75
N ALA A 648 -17.25 -31.91 -22.86
CA ALA A 648 -17.10 -31.96 -21.41
C ALA A 648 -17.20 -33.39 -20.85
N GLU A 649 -18.01 -34.28 -21.45
CA GLU A 649 -18.07 -35.70 -21.06
C GLU A 649 -16.70 -36.39 -21.15
N ARG A 650 -15.85 -36.00 -22.12
CA ARG A 650 -14.49 -36.55 -22.24
C ARG A 650 -13.58 -36.15 -21.08
N PHE A 651 -13.92 -35.06 -20.41
CA PHE A 651 -13.20 -34.53 -19.25
C PHE A 651 -13.91 -34.86 -17.92
N ARG A 652 -15.10 -35.46 -17.98
CA ARG A 652 -15.90 -35.82 -16.81
C ARG A 652 -15.32 -37.09 -16.17
N GLY A 653 -15.00 -37.05 -14.88
CA GLY A 653 -14.44 -38.18 -14.13
C GLY A 653 -12.92 -38.19 -13.97
N ALA A 654 -12.20 -37.24 -14.58
CA ALA A 654 -10.77 -37.00 -14.30
C ALA A 654 -10.50 -36.60 -12.82
N GLY A 655 -11.55 -36.36 -12.03
CA GLY A 655 -11.47 -36.02 -10.61
C GLY A 655 -11.80 -37.16 -9.62
N THR A 656 -12.22 -38.36 -10.03
CA THR A 656 -12.74 -39.37 -9.04
C THR A 656 -12.36 -40.84 -9.21
N LYS A 657 -11.46 -41.23 -10.12
CA LYS A 657 -10.77 -42.53 -10.01
C LYS A 657 -9.31 -42.38 -10.45
N GLU A 658 -8.43 -42.74 -9.51
CA GLU A 658 -6.98 -42.64 -9.58
C GLU A 658 -6.47 -41.20 -9.52
N ALA A 659 -5.65 -40.90 -8.50
CA ALA A 659 -4.75 -39.76 -8.53
C ALA A 659 -4.15 -39.72 -9.94
N ARG A 660 -4.31 -38.58 -10.64
CA ARG A 660 -3.72 -38.27 -11.94
C ARG A 660 -2.73 -39.37 -12.33
N VAL A 661 -3.14 -40.34 -13.16
CA VAL A 661 -2.20 -40.76 -14.18
C VAL A 661 -2.06 -39.47 -14.96
N GLN A 662 -1.11 -38.63 -14.53
CA GLN A 662 -0.75 -37.42 -15.23
C GLN A 662 -0.61 -37.86 -16.66
N ASP A 663 -1.12 -37.07 -17.59
CA ASP A 663 -0.69 -37.27 -18.97
C ASP A 663 0.84 -37.10 -18.93
N LEU A 664 1.55 -38.22 -18.83
CA LEU A 664 2.99 -38.32 -18.75
C LEU A 664 3.55 -38.49 -20.17
N SER A 665 2.75 -38.26 -21.23
CA SER A 665 3.27 -38.26 -22.60
C SER A 665 4.40 -37.26 -22.78
N TRP A 666 4.37 -36.13 -22.05
CA TRP A 666 5.49 -35.19 -22.01
C TRP A 666 6.74 -35.78 -21.35
N ARG A 667 6.62 -36.82 -20.52
CA ARG A 667 7.78 -37.55 -19.99
C ARG A 667 8.57 -38.28 -21.07
N GLU A 668 7.94 -38.59 -22.20
CA GLU A 668 8.62 -39.18 -23.35
C GLU A 668 9.40 -38.14 -24.19
N TRP A 669 9.22 -36.84 -23.91
CA TRP A 669 9.97 -35.78 -24.59
C TRP A 669 11.43 -35.72 -24.15
N THR A 670 12.24 -34.96 -24.89
CA THR A 670 13.64 -34.69 -24.49
C THR A 670 13.67 -33.93 -23.17
N VAL A 671 14.72 -34.14 -22.37
CA VAL A 671 14.84 -33.54 -21.03
C VAL A 671 14.72 -32.02 -21.06
N GLU A 672 15.22 -31.36 -22.12
CA GLU A 672 15.11 -29.92 -22.32
C GLU A 672 13.64 -29.49 -22.46
N LYS A 673 12.85 -30.22 -23.26
CA LYS A 673 11.41 -29.96 -23.41
C LYS A 673 10.62 -30.28 -22.14
N ARG A 674 11.07 -31.26 -21.34
CA ARG A 674 10.44 -31.59 -20.05
C ARG A 674 10.68 -30.50 -19.02
N LEU A 675 11.90 -29.98 -18.95
CA LEU A 675 12.25 -28.84 -18.10
C LEU A 675 11.47 -27.58 -18.49
N GLU A 676 11.39 -27.27 -19.79
CA GLU A 676 10.56 -26.18 -20.32
C GLU A 676 9.09 -26.37 -19.93
N HIS A 677 8.53 -27.57 -20.16
CA HIS A 677 7.16 -27.88 -19.80
C HIS A 677 6.90 -27.74 -18.30
N ALA A 678 7.81 -28.23 -17.46
CA ALA A 678 7.70 -28.13 -16.01
C ALA A 678 7.73 -26.68 -15.52
N LEU A 679 8.58 -25.84 -16.12
CA LEU A 679 8.65 -24.41 -15.81
C LEU A 679 7.36 -23.68 -16.21
N VAL A 680 6.89 -23.83 -17.44
CA VAL A 680 5.68 -23.14 -17.93
C VAL A 680 4.43 -23.55 -17.15
N ASN A 681 4.32 -24.82 -16.74
CA ASN A 681 3.16 -25.36 -16.02
C ASN A 681 3.28 -25.28 -14.48
N GLY A 682 4.45 -24.88 -13.97
CA GLY A 682 4.72 -24.85 -12.54
C GLY A 682 4.71 -26.25 -11.88
N ILE A 683 5.27 -27.27 -12.54
CA ILE A 683 5.34 -28.66 -12.07
C ILE A 683 6.63 -28.88 -11.27
N THR A 684 6.51 -29.23 -9.98
CA THR A 684 7.65 -29.48 -9.09
C THR A 684 8.01 -30.97 -8.95
N GLU A 685 7.13 -31.89 -9.32
CA GLU A 685 7.22 -33.31 -8.95
C GLU A 685 8.37 -34.09 -9.62
N TYR A 686 8.73 -33.74 -10.86
CA TYR A 686 9.82 -34.43 -11.61
C TYR A 686 11.04 -33.55 -11.82
N ILE A 687 11.01 -32.31 -11.30
CA ILE A 687 12.02 -31.31 -11.62
C ILE A 687 13.41 -31.78 -11.18
N GLU A 688 13.52 -32.49 -10.06
CA GLU A 688 14.79 -33.01 -9.56
C GLU A 688 15.37 -34.09 -10.48
N ALA A 689 14.54 -35.03 -10.91
CA ALA A 689 14.97 -36.12 -11.79
C ALA A 689 15.35 -35.61 -13.20
N ASP A 690 14.56 -34.69 -13.76
CA ASP A 690 14.86 -34.09 -15.07
C ASP A 690 16.09 -33.20 -15.02
N THR A 691 16.26 -32.44 -13.93
CA THR A 691 17.43 -31.59 -13.75
C THR A 691 18.70 -32.43 -13.62
N GLU A 692 18.64 -33.57 -12.93
CA GLU A 692 19.76 -34.51 -12.86
C GLU A 692 20.06 -35.18 -14.20
N GLU A 693 19.04 -35.58 -14.97
CA GLU A 693 19.26 -36.11 -16.32
C GLU A 693 19.89 -35.07 -17.25
N ALA A 694 19.42 -33.82 -17.20
CA ALA A 694 20.02 -32.71 -17.95
C ALA A 694 21.46 -32.44 -17.51
N ARG A 695 21.74 -32.52 -16.21
CA ARG A 695 23.09 -32.36 -15.65
C ARG A 695 24.05 -33.42 -16.16
N GLN A 696 23.62 -34.68 -16.28
CA GLN A 696 24.46 -35.76 -16.81
C GLN A 696 24.79 -35.59 -18.30
N LYS A 697 23.91 -34.92 -19.06
CA LYS A 697 24.13 -34.60 -20.48
C LYS A 697 24.91 -33.30 -20.70
N ALA A 698 24.90 -32.41 -19.72
CA ALA A 698 25.60 -31.13 -19.78
C ALA A 698 27.08 -31.28 -19.37
N ALA A 699 27.97 -30.55 -20.05
CA ALA A 699 29.40 -30.55 -19.71
C ALA A 699 29.68 -29.97 -18.31
N ARG A 700 28.82 -29.05 -17.84
CA ARG A 700 28.88 -28.42 -16.52
C ARG A 700 27.45 -28.26 -16.01
N PRO A 701 27.16 -28.42 -14.70
CA PRO A 701 25.83 -28.19 -14.14
C PRO A 701 25.31 -26.78 -14.44
N LEU A 702 26.19 -25.78 -14.52
CA LEU A 702 25.84 -24.41 -14.92
C LEU A 702 25.18 -24.34 -16.31
N HIS A 703 25.57 -25.20 -17.25
CA HIS A 703 24.96 -25.18 -18.60
C HIS A 703 23.51 -25.68 -18.60
N VAL A 704 23.06 -26.40 -17.56
CA VAL A 704 21.63 -26.75 -17.40
C VAL A 704 20.82 -25.51 -17.06
N ILE A 705 21.39 -24.61 -16.25
CA ILE A 705 20.81 -23.32 -15.88
C ILE A 705 20.76 -22.41 -17.12
N GLU A 706 21.91 -22.16 -17.74
CA GLU A 706 22.03 -21.25 -18.89
C GLU A 706 21.36 -21.77 -20.18
N GLY A 707 21.08 -23.08 -20.26
CA GLY A 707 20.46 -23.74 -21.41
C GLY A 707 18.96 -24.00 -21.20
N PRO A 708 18.56 -25.26 -20.92
CA PRO A 708 17.15 -25.67 -20.93
C PRO A 708 16.27 -24.93 -19.91
N LEU A 709 16.82 -24.60 -18.73
CA LEU A 709 16.06 -23.88 -17.70
C LEU A 709 15.78 -22.42 -18.11
N MET A 710 16.77 -21.73 -18.67
CA MET A 710 16.58 -20.37 -19.22
C MET A 710 15.64 -20.32 -20.42
N ALA A 711 15.74 -21.30 -21.32
CA ALA A 711 14.83 -21.40 -22.46
C ALA A 711 13.35 -21.47 -21.99
N GLY A 712 13.07 -22.25 -20.95
CA GLY A 712 11.73 -22.30 -20.36
C GLY A 712 11.27 -20.99 -19.73
N MET A 713 12.15 -20.27 -19.04
CA MET A 713 11.82 -18.96 -18.45
C MET A 713 11.56 -17.87 -19.51
N ASN A 714 12.20 -17.94 -20.68
CA ASN A 714 11.89 -17.02 -21.78
C ASN A 714 10.46 -17.22 -22.29
N VAL A 715 10.00 -18.48 -22.43
CA VAL A 715 8.62 -18.81 -22.83
C VAL A 715 7.61 -18.28 -21.80
N VAL A 716 7.90 -18.39 -20.50
CA VAL A 716 7.08 -17.81 -19.42
C VAL A 716 6.96 -16.28 -19.60
N GLY A 717 8.06 -15.60 -19.93
CA GLY A 717 8.09 -14.17 -20.20
C GLY A 717 7.21 -13.76 -21.39
N ASP A 718 7.29 -14.49 -22.51
CA ASP A 718 6.48 -14.24 -23.71
C ASP A 718 4.97 -14.44 -23.46
N LEU A 719 4.60 -15.48 -22.71
CA LEU A 719 3.20 -15.75 -22.36
C LEU A 719 2.63 -14.69 -21.42
N PHE A 720 3.43 -14.19 -20.47
CA PHE A 720 3.01 -13.11 -19.58
C PHE A 720 2.86 -11.78 -20.34
N GLY A 721 3.84 -11.41 -21.17
CA GLY A 721 3.80 -10.17 -21.96
C GLY A 721 2.67 -10.10 -22.99
N SER A 722 2.18 -11.26 -23.44
CA SER A 722 1.02 -11.35 -24.35
C SER A 722 -0.34 -11.47 -23.64
N GLY A 723 -0.36 -11.42 -22.30
CA GLY A 723 -1.59 -11.54 -21.49
C GLY A 723 -2.20 -12.94 -21.47
N LYS A 724 -1.44 -13.96 -21.87
CA LYS A 724 -1.86 -15.37 -21.92
C LYS A 724 -1.51 -16.15 -20.66
N MET A 725 -0.61 -15.58 -19.84
CA MET A 725 -0.22 -16.04 -18.52
C MET A 725 -0.40 -14.90 -17.52
N PHE A 726 -0.85 -15.23 -16.32
CA PHE A 726 -1.11 -14.30 -15.22
C PHE A 726 0.00 -14.35 -14.17
N LEU A 727 0.12 -13.29 -13.36
CA LEU A 727 1.17 -13.16 -12.36
C LEU A 727 1.29 -14.37 -11.39
N PRO A 728 0.18 -14.95 -10.85
CA PRO A 728 0.23 -16.21 -10.09
C PRO A 728 1.00 -17.35 -10.76
N GLN A 729 0.80 -17.51 -12.06
CA GLN A 729 1.42 -18.58 -12.84
C GLN A 729 2.92 -18.33 -13.02
N VAL A 730 3.33 -17.07 -13.21
CA VAL A 730 4.75 -16.67 -13.28
C VAL A 730 5.46 -16.96 -11.96
N VAL A 731 4.81 -16.66 -10.82
CA VAL A 731 5.35 -16.96 -9.48
C VAL A 731 5.52 -18.47 -9.29
N LYS A 732 4.57 -19.27 -9.77
CA LYS A 732 4.65 -20.74 -9.71
C LYS A 732 5.81 -21.29 -10.57
N SER A 733 6.03 -20.74 -11.76
CA SER A 733 7.17 -21.07 -12.64
C SER A 733 8.51 -20.76 -11.96
N ALA A 734 8.62 -19.60 -11.30
CA ALA A 734 9.80 -19.21 -10.53
C ALA A 734 10.12 -20.20 -9.40
N ARG A 735 9.10 -20.76 -8.73
CA ARG A 735 9.32 -21.77 -7.69
C ARG A 735 9.92 -23.07 -8.25
N VAL A 736 9.43 -23.54 -9.41
CA VAL A 736 9.99 -24.72 -10.09
C VAL A 736 11.46 -24.49 -10.45
N MET A 737 11.75 -23.31 -10.98
CA MET A 737 13.10 -22.90 -11.35
C MET A 737 14.04 -22.91 -10.14
N LYS A 738 13.63 -22.34 -9.00
CA LYS A 738 14.40 -22.39 -7.75
C LYS A 738 14.69 -23.82 -7.29
N GLN A 739 13.72 -24.73 -7.40
CA GLN A 739 13.92 -26.14 -7.04
C GLN A 739 14.88 -26.86 -7.99
N ALA A 740 14.80 -26.59 -9.30
CA ALA A 740 15.76 -27.11 -10.28
C ALA A 740 17.20 -26.66 -9.95
N VAL A 741 17.41 -25.37 -9.68
CA VAL A 741 18.73 -24.84 -9.30
C VAL A 741 19.26 -25.50 -8.02
N ALA A 742 18.39 -25.73 -7.04
CA ALA A 742 18.76 -26.38 -5.78
C ALA A 742 19.34 -27.79 -5.97
N VAL A 743 18.92 -28.51 -7.00
CA VAL A 743 19.44 -29.85 -7.37
C VAL A 743 20.86 -29.75 -7.93
N LEU A 744 21.17 -28.69 -8.65
CA LEU A 744 22.47 -28.49 -9.30
C LEU A 744 23.53 -27.97 -8.32
N LEU A 745 23.11 -27.24 -7.28
CA LEU A 745 24.00 -26.62 -6.28
C LEU A 745 25.07 -27.57 -5.71
N PRO A 746 24.75 -28.77 -5.18
CA PRO A 746 25.76 -29.68 -4.64
C PRO A 746 26.79 -30.14 -5.66
N TYR A 747 26.39 -30.33 -6.92
CA TYR A 747 27.31 -30.73 -7.99
C TYR A 747 28.20 -29.58 -8.46
N MET A 748 27.67 -28.36 -8.44
CA MET A 748 28.45 -27.15 -8.69
C MET A 748 29.48 -26.92 -7.58
N GLU A 749 29.12 -27.20 -6.32
CA GLU A 749 30.03 -27.16 -5.17
C GLU A 749 31.12 -28.24 -5.28
N GLU A 750 30.78 -29.47 -5.71
CA GLU A 750 31.76 -30.55 -5.89
C GLU A 750 32.69 -30.33 -7.10
N GLU A 751 32.19 -29.84 -8.24
CA GLU A 751 33.01 -29.42 -9.39
C GLU A 751 34.00 -28.33 -8.98
N LYS A 752 33.58 -27.40 -8.11
CA LYS A 752 34.44 -26.35 -7.56
C LYS A 752 35.49 -26.90 -6.60
N ARG A 753 35.12 -27.84 -5.72
CA ARG A 753 36.05 -28.52 -4.80
C ARG A 753 37.13 -29.29 -5.56
N LEU A 754 36.76 -30.01 -6.62
CA LEU A 754 37.68 -30.77 -7.48
C LEU A 754 38.61 -29.85 -8.30
N ASN A 755 38.15 -28.64 -8.62
CA ASN A 755 38.94 -27.62 -9.33
C ASN A 755 39.67 -26.64 -8.37
N GLY A 756 39.73 -26.92 -7.07
CA GLY A 756 40.54 -26.19 -6.10
C GLY A 756 39.94 -24.85 -5.60
N GLY A 757 38.62 -24.66 -5.71
CA GLY A 757 37.94 -23.49 -5.16
C GLY A 757 37.36 -23.75 -3.77
N ASP A 758 37.88 -23.05 -2.75
CA ASP A 758 37.21 -22.88 -1.46
C ASP A 758 36.14 -21.77 -1.56
N ASP A 759 35.06 -21.96 -0.81
CA ASP A 759 33.81 -21.18 -0.72
C ASP A 759 32.70 -21.48 -1.75
N ARG A 760 31.47 -21.46 -1.23
CA ARG A 760 30.19 -21.56 -1.92
C ARG A 760 30.04 -20.38 -2.90
N LYS A 761 30.72 -20.43 -4.04
CA LYS A 761 30.64 -19.34 -5.02
C LYS A 761 29.29 -19.40 -5.72
N THR A 762 28.49 -18.36 -5.60
CA THR A 762 27.38 -18.09 -6.51
C THR A 762 27.93 -17.81 -7.92
N ALA A 763 27.10 -17.80 -8.96
CA ALA A 763 27.52 -17.46 -10.32
C ALA A 763 28.00 -15.99 -10.44
N GLY A 764 27.65 -15.20 -9.42
CA GLY A 764 27.98 -13.81 -9.19
C GLY A 764 27.00 -13.27 -8.15
N LYS A 765 27.41 -12.24 -7.41
CA LYS A 765 26.55 -11.53 -6.46
C LYS A 765 26.07 -10.25 -7.13
N ILE A 766 24.76 -10.08 -7.21
CA ILE A 766 24.12 -8.97 -7.93
C ILE A 766 23.29 -8.17 -6.93
N LEU A 767 23.60 -6.89 -6.84
CA LEU A 767 22.76 -5.96 -6.11
C LEU A 767 21.71 -5.41 -7.05
N MET A 768 20.45 -5.49 -6.65
CA MET A 768 19.32 -4.96 -7.41
C MET A 768 18.61 -3.88 -6.59
N ALA A 769 18.28 -2.78 -7.25
CA ALA A 769 17.60 -1.66 -6.62
C ALA A 769 16.68 -0.97 -7.63
N THR A 770 15.45 -0.64 -7.22
CA THR A 770 14.68 0.37 -7.95
C THR A 770 15.15 1.71 -7.42
N VAL A 771 15.62 2.56 -8.33
CA VAL A 771 16.31 3.80 -7.95
C VAL A 771 15.39 4.72 -7.16
N LYS A 772 16.02 5.59 -6.36
CA LYS A 772 15.35 6.60 -5.56
C LYS A 772 14.25 7.33 -6.34
N GLY A 773 13.09 7.49 -5.70
CA GLY A 773 11.93 8.16 -6.31
C GLY A 773 11.07 7.24 -7.17
N ASP A 774 11.41 5.96 -7.26
CA ASP A 774 10.66 4.98 -8.05
C ASP A 774 10.26 3.77 -7.20
N VAL A 775 8.95 3.52 -7.16
CA VAL A 775 8.30 2.43 -6.42
C VAL A 775 8.04 1.21 -7.27
N HIS A 776 8.24 1.31 -8.58
CA HIS A 776 7.87 0.24 -9.49
C HIS A 776 9.00 -0.81 -9.47
N ASP A 777 8.80 -1.87 -8.69
CA ASP A 777 9.73 -2.99 -8.61
C ASP A 777 9.24 -4.25 -9.29
N ILE A 778 8.04 -4.29 -9.89
CA ILE A 778 7.56 -5.51 -10.57
C ILE A 778 8.62 -6.03 -11.54
N GLY A 779 9.16 -5.16 -12.41
CA GLY A 779 10.24 -5.52 -13.33
C GLY A 779 11.51 -5.98 -12.61
N LYS A 780 11.95 -5.25 -11.57
CA LYS A 780 13.13 -5.62 -10.76
C LYS A 780 12.95 -6.96 -10.06
N ASN A 781 11.82 -7.19 -9.41
CA ASN A 781 11.49 -8.40 -8.69
C ASN A 781 11.44 -9.58 -9.65
N ILE A 782 10.87 -9.39 -10.85
CA ILE A 782 10.91 -10.41 -11.91
C ILE A 782 12.37 -10.69 -12.31
N VAL A 783 13.18 -9.66 -12.58
CA VAL A 783 14.61 -9.83 -12.95
C VAL A 783 15.40 -10.51 -11.83
N GLY A 784 15.20 -10.11 -10.57
CA GLY A 784 15.85 -10.67 -9.40
C GLY A 784 15.45 -12.12 -9.18
N VAL A 785 14.16 -12.44 -9.34
CA VAL A 785 13.68 -13.82 -9.34
C VAL A 785 14.32 -14.62 -10.47
N VAL A 786 14.36 -14.08 -11.70
CA VAL A 786 14.98 -14.72 -12.87
C VAL A 786 16.49 -14.93 -12.68
N LEU A 787 17.23 -13.98 -12.12
CA LEU A 787 18.66 -14.12 -11.86
C LEU A 787 18.95 -15.06 -10.66
N ALA A 788 18.17 -15.00 -9.58
CA ALA A 788 18.28 -15.94 -8.46
C ALA A 788 18.01 -17.39 -8.93
N CYS A 789 17.05 -17.52 -9.82
CA CYS A 789 16.76 -18.72 -10.58
C CYS A 789 17.91 -19.19 -11.50
N ASN A 790 18.98 -18.41 -11.65
CA ASN A 790 20.16 -18.76 -12.43
C ASN A 790 21.44 -18.86 -11.59
N ASN A 791 21.29 -19.18 -10.30
CA ASN A 791 22.39 -19.35 -9.34
C ASN A 791 23.20 -18.07 -9.07
N TYR A 792 22.63 -16.90 -9.37
CA TYR A 792 23.17 -15.62 -8.87
C TYR A 792 22.65 -15.35 -7.46
N GLU A 793 23.49 -14.76 -6.61
CA GLU A 793 23.07 -14.27 -5.30
C GLU A 793 22.47 -12.88 -5.48
N ILE A 794 21.20 -12.71 -5.13
CA ILE A 794 20.51 -11.44 -5.31
C ILE A 794 20.39 -10.73 -3.97
N ILE A 795 21.01 -9.56 -3.90
CA ILE A 795 20.79 -8.60 -2.82
C ILE A 795 19.81 -7.58 -3.36
N ASP A 796 18.54 -7.83 -3.09
CA ASP A 796 17.48 -6.91 -3.44
C ASP A 796 17.33 -5.87 -2.34
N LEU A 797 17.68 -4.62 -2.66
CA LEU A 797 17.54 -3.49 -1.74
C LEU A 797 16.12 -2.91 -1.69
N GLY A 798 15.21 -3.44 -2.51
CA GLY A 798 13.83 -3.03 -2.60
C GLY A 798 13.63 -1.82 -3.53
N VAL A 799 12.59 -1.06 -3.24
CA VAL A 799 12.21 0.14 -3.99
C VAL A 799 12.76 1.43 -3.40
N MET A 800 12.74 2.50 -4.18
CA MET A 800 13.12 3.84 -3.74
C MET A 800 14.51 3.92 -3.09
N VAL A 801 15.45 3.10 -3.55
CA VAL A 801 16.73 2.93 -2.89
C VAL A 801 17.66 4.11 -3.21
N PRO A 802 18.18 4.85 -2.22
CA PRO A 802 19.12 5.94 -2.46
C PRO A 802 20.46 5.44 -3.00
N ALA A 803 21.11 6.25 -3.84
CA ALA A 803 22.45 5.96 -4.38
C ALA A 803 23.47 5.56 -3.29
N THR A 804 23.53 6.27 -2.16
CA THR A 804 24.43 5.93 -1.05
C THR A 804 24.21 4.52 -0.51
N LYS A 805 22.95 4.10 -0.28
CA LYS A 805 22.65 2.74 0.19
C LYS A 805 23.04 1.68 -0.85
N ILE A 806 22.82 1.97 -2.13
CA ILE A 806 23.23 1.11 -3.25
C ILE A 806 24.75 0.90 -3.21
N LEU A 807 25.53 1.99 -3.12
CA LEU A 807 26.99 1.93 -3.15
C LEU A 807 27.59 1.33 -1.86
N GLU A 808 27.11 1.74 -0.69
CA GLU A 808 27.56 1.20 0.61
C GLU A 808 27.31 -0.30 0.70
N THR A 809 26.11 -0.75 0.30
CA THR A 809 25.79 -2.19 0.29
C THR A 809 26.62 -2.90 -0.78
N ALA A 810 26.81 -2.31 -1.96
CA ALA A 810 27.64 -2.90 -3.01
C ALA A 810 29.08 -3.18 -2.52
N VAL A 811 29.66 -2.26 -1.76
CA VAL A 811 31.00 -2.42 -1.14
C VAL A 811 30.96 -3.42 0.01
N ALA A 812 30.01 -3.28 0.94
CA ALA A 812 29.91 -4.14 2.13
C ALA A 812 29.74 -5.61 1.75
N GLU A 813 28.90 -5.87 0.75
CA GLU A 813 28.56 -7.21 0.29
C GLU A 813 29.49 -7.73 -0.82
N LYS A 814 30.38 -6.87 -1.35
CA LYS A 814 31.30 -7.16 -2.45
C LYS A 814 30.57 -7.72 -3.68
N VAL A 815 29.60 -6.96 -4.19
CA VAL A 815 28.81 -7.39 -5.34
C VAL A 815 29.60 -7.28 -6.64
N ASP A 816 29.31 -8.17 -7.57
CA ASP A 816 29.94 -8.25 -8.89
C ASP A 816 29.23 -7.41 -9.95
N VAL A 817 27.93 -7.12 -9.76
CA VAL A 817 27.09 -6.32 -10.68
C VAL A 817 26.08 -5.49 -9.89
N ILE A 818 25.82 -4.26 -10.32
CA ILE A 818 24.69 -3.44 -9.84
C ILE A 818 23.63 -3.36 -10.93
N GLY A 819 22.38 -3.70 -10.59
CA GLY A 819 21.22 -3.57 -11.47
C GLY A 819 20.25 -2.53 -10.95
N LEU A 820 19.97 -1.53 -11.80
CA LEU A 820 19.04 -0.44 -11.49
C LEU A 820 17.77 -0.58 -12.32
N SER A 821 16.63 -0.45 -11.66
CA SER A 821 15.31 -0.40 -12.29
C SER A 821 14.71 1.00 -12.18
N GLY A 822 14.04 1.45 -13.25
CA GLY A 822 13.37 2.74 -13.32
C GLY A 822 12.26 2.75 -14.38
N LEU A 823 11.07 3.15 -13.96
CA LEU A 823 9.84 3.24 -14.74
C LEU A 823 9.37 4.68 -14.98
N ILE A 824 9.78 5.65 -14.17
CA ILE A 824 9.39 7.06 -14.37
C ILE A 824 10.54 7.90 -14.94
N THR A 825 10.23 9.01 -15.60
CA THR A 825 11.26 9.90 -16.17
C THR A 825 12.27 10.42 -15.13
N PRO A 826 11.88 10.80 -13.89
CA PRO A 826 12.85 11.16 -12.85
C PRO A 826 13.84 10.05 -12.49
N SER A 827 13.45 8.78 -12.61
CA SER A 827 14.33 7.64 -12.35
C SER A 827 15.51 7.59 -13.29
N LEU A 828 15.34 8.10 -14.51
CA LEU A 828 16.43 8.18 -15.47
C LEU A 828 17.52 9.15 -14.99
N ASP A 829 17.14 10.30 -14.44
CA ASP A 829 18.08 11.26 -13.87
C ASP A 829 18.76 10.68 -12.61
N GLU A 830 18.03 9.90 -11.80
CA GLU A 830 18.63 9.19 -10.65
C GLU A 830 19.61 8.10 -11.09
N MET A 831 19.34 7.36 -12.18
CA MET A 831 20.30 6.41 -12.74
C MET A 831 21.57 7.10 -13.25
N VAL A 832 21.44 8.30 -13.84
CA VAL A 832 22.60 9.15 -14.18
C VAL A 832 23.36 9.53 -12.91
N HIS A 833 22.65 9.90 -11.84
CA HIS A 833 23.27 10.22 -10.55
C HIS A 833 24.03 9.03 -9.96
N VAL A 834 23.44 7.84 -9.90
CA VAL A 834 24.11 6.62 -9.40
C VAL A 834 25.36 6.31 -10.22
N ALA A 835 25.28 6.39 -11.57
CA ALA A 835 26.44 6.18 -12.43
C ALA A 835 27.59 7.17 -12.14
N ALA A 836 27.27 8.45 -11.95
CA ALA A 836 28.26 9.47 -11.60
C ALA A 836 28.89 9.25 -10.20
N GLU A 837 28.08 8.82 -9.22
CA GLU A 837 28.57 8.51 -7.88
C GLU A 837 29.45 7.24 -7.86
N MET A 838 29.11 6.23 -8.68
CA MET A 838 29.96 5.04 -8.90
C MET A 838 31.34 5.43 -9.43
N GLU A 839 31.42 6.34 -10.41
CA GLU A 839 32.69 6.85 -10.92
C GLU A 839 33.48 7.61 -9.85
N ARG A 840 32.80 8.50 -9.10
CA ARG A 840 33.41 9.31 -8.03
C ARG A 840 34.01 8.45 -6.93
N GLU A 841 33.32 7.38 -6.53
CA GLU A 841 33.77 6.45 -5.49
C GLU A 841 34.68 5.34 -6.03
N GLY A 842 34.89 5.31 -7.34
CA GLY A 842 35.93 4.52 -7.99
C GLY A 842 35.56 3.07 -8.24
N PHE A 843 34.28 2.75 -8.36
CA PHE A 843 33.80 1.43 -8.77
C PHE A 843 34.30 1.06 -10.19
N ASP A 844 34.46 -0.24 -10.46
CA ASP A 844 34.87 -0.79 -11.76
C ASP A 844 34.02 -2.01 -12.20
N ILE A 845 32.90 -2.25 -11.50
CA ILE A 845 31.94 -3.33 -11.79
C ILE A 845 30.87 -2.89 -12.79
N PRO A 846 30.21 -3.81 -13.53
CA PRO A 846 29.15 -3.47 -14.49
C PRO A 846 27.89 -2.88 -13.84
N LEU A 847 27.23 -1.98 -14.59
CA LEU A 847 25.97 -1.33 -14.22
C LEU A 847 24.87 -1.71 -15.22
N LEU A 848 23.84 -2.43 -14.79
CA LEU A 848 22.69 -2.77 -15.62
C LEU A 848 21.58 -1.75 -15.44
N ILE A 849 20.98 -1.32 -16.54
CA ILE A 849 19.87 -0.36 -16.58
C ILE A 849 18.66 -1.05 -17.19
N GLY A 850 17.55 -1.08 -16.45
CA GLY A 850 16.28 -1.63 -16.92
C GLY A 850 15.06 -0.85 -16.42
N GLY A 851 13.88 -1.21 -16.93
CA GLY A 851 12.60 -0.59 -16.59
C GLY A 851 11.98 0.19 -17.76
N ALA A 852 10.68 0.47 -17.69
CA ALA A 852 9.87 0.77 -18.89
C ALA A 852 10.22 2.10 -19.58
N THR A 853 10.71 3.10 -18.85
CA THR A 853 11.16 4.38 -19.42
C THR A 853 12.62 4.36 -19.88
N THR A 854 13.37 3.33 -19.49
CA THR A 854 14.77 3.21 -19.91
C THR A 854 14.85 2.78 -21.38
N SER A 855 15.87 3.26 -22.08
CA SER A 855 16.10 2.92 -23.48
C SER A 855 17.59 2.85 -23.76
N ARG A 856 17.93 2.15 -24.85
CA ARG A 856 19.32 2.09 -25.34
C ARG A 856 19.89 3.48 -25.60
N VAL A 857 19.09 4.36 -26.22
CA VAL A 857 19.52 5.72 -26.57
C VAL A 857 19.80 6.54 -25.31
N HIS A 858 18.88 6.53 -24.35
CA HIS A 858 19.07 7.27 -23.11
C HIS A 858 20.29 6.74 -22.32
N THR A 859 20.43 5.42 -22.23
CA THR A 859 21.57 4.79 -21.54
C THR A 859 22.91 5.17 -22.18
N ALA A 860 23.00 5.13 -23.51
CA ALA A 860 24.23 5.47 -24.24
C ALA A 860 24.61 6.96 -24.11
N VAL A 861 23.62 7.87 -24.14
CA VAL A 861 23.86 9.32 -24.22
C VAL A 861 23.93 9.99 -22.84
N LYS A 862 23.24 9.46 -21.83
CA LYS A 862 23.09 10.11 -20.52
C LYS A 862 23.75 9.35 -19.37
N ILE A 863 23.55 8.04 -19.29
CA ILE A 863 24.00 7.24 -18.13
C ILE A 863 25.44 6.76 -18.33
N HIS A 864 25.74 6.12 -19.46
CA HIS A 864 27.07 5.57 -19.75
C HIS A 864 28.22 6.60 -19.68
N PRO A 865 28.07 7.85 -20.18
CA PRO A 865 29.13 8.86 -20.06
C PRO A 865 29.44 9.28 -18.61
N GLY A 866 28.52 9.03 -17.67
CA GLY A 866 28.72 9.30 -16.24
C GLY A 866 29.56 8.26 -15.52
N TYR A 867 29.85 7.11 -16.14
CA TYR A 867 30.60 6.00 -15.54
C TYR A 867 31.58 5.38 -16.54
N ALA A 868 32.80 5.92 -16.59
CA ALA A 868 33.83 5.59 -17.57
C ALA A 868 34.70 4.39 -17.13
N LYS A 869 34.87 4.18 -15.82
CA LYS A 869 35.65 3.06 -15.27
C LYS A 869 35.02 1.70 -15.52
N GLY A 870 33.69 1.61 -15.47
CA GLY A 870 32.96 0.36 -15.73
C GLY A 870 32.26 0.31 -17.09
N GLN A 871 31.30 -0.60 -17.21
CA GLN A 871 30.41 -0.68 -18.38
C GLN A 871 28.95 -0.60 -17.94
N THR A 872 28.22 0.36 -18.51
CA THR A 872 26.77 0.46 -18.37
C THR A 872 26.09 -0.29 -19.49
N VAL A 873 25.09 -1.13 -19.21
CA VAL A 873 24.37 -1.93 -20.20
C VAL A 873 22.86 -1.79 -20.01
N TYR A 874 22.17 -1.38 -21.08
CA TYR A 874 20.71 -1.40 -21.15
C TYR A 874 20.21 -2.83 -21.37
N VAL A 875 19.31 -3.29 -20.50
CA VAL A 875 18.66 -4.61 -20.56
C VAL A 875 17.20 -4.40 -20.93
N THR A 876 16.79 -4.93 -22.09
CA THR A 876 15.47 -4.66 -22.69
C THR A 876 14.31 -5.32 -21.97
N ASP A 877 14.53 -6.50 -21.39
CA ASP A 877 13.50 -7.31 -20.75
C ASP A 877 14.14 -8.24 -19.71
N ALA A 878 13.31 -8.74 -18.78
CA ALA A 878 13.80 -9.57 -17.68
C ALA A 878 14.39 -10.91 -18.13
N SER A 879 13.93 -11.45 -19.26
CA SER A 879 14.36 -12.73 -19.80
C SER A 879 15.81 -12.67 -20.33
N ARG A 880 16.26 -11.50 -20.80
CA ARG A 880 17.63 -11.29 -21.30
C ARG A 880 18.67 -11.00 -20.23
N ALA A 881 18.25 -10.65 -19.01
CA ALA A 881 19.16 -10.24 -17.94
C ALA A 881 20.25 -11.29 -17.66
N VAL A 882 19.91 -12.57 -17.73
CA VAL A 882 20.82 -13.69 -17.46
C VAL A 882 21.95 -13.80 -18.49
N GLY A 883 21.61 -13.69 -19.77
CA GLY A 883 22.62 -13.75 -20.85
C GLY A 883 23.58 -12.56 -20.82
N VAL A 884 23.07 -11.38 -20.45
CA VAL A 884 23.88 -10.16 -20.25
C VAL A 884 24.85 -10.35 -19.08
N VAL A 885 24.36 -10.76 -17.91
CA VAL A 885 25.19 -10.96 -16.72
C VAL A 885 26.24 -12.06 -16.93
N SER A 886 25.85 -13.20 -17.51
CA SER A 886 26.78 -14.30 -17.80
C SER A 886 27.92 -13.84 -18.71
N SER A 887 27.61 -13.05 -19.74
CA SER A 887 28.63 -12.48 -20.63
C SER A 887 29.56 -11.48 -19.93
N LEU A 888 29.05 -10.68 -19.00
CA LEU A 888 29.82 -9.67 -18.27
C LEU A 888 30.72 -10.26 -17.19
N LEU A 889 30.34 -11.40 -16.61
CA LEU A 889 31.10 -12.06 -15.54
C LEU A 889 32.06 -13.16 -16.03
N SER A 890 31.87 -13.65 -17.26
CA SER A 890 32.76 -14.64 -17.87
C SER A 890 34.07 -14.02 -18.37
N PRO A 891 35.25 -14.51 -17.93
CA PRO A 891 36.55 -13.99 -18.38
C PRO A 891 36.77 -14.09 -19.89
N ASP A 892 36.19 -15.10 -20.54
CA ASP A 892 36.40 -15.41 -21.96
C ASP A 892 35.57 -14.50 -22.89
N THR A 893 34.40 -14.05 -22.43
CA THR A 893 33.44 -13.28 -23.24
C THR A 893 33.29 -11.82 -22.83
N ARG A 894 33.68 -11.44 -21.60
CA ARG A 894 33.54 -10.08 -21.05
C ARG A 894 34.11 -9.00 -21.95
N GLN A 895 35.36 -9.15 -22.40
CA GLN A 895 36.03 -8.08 -23.17
C GLN A 895 35.35 -7.88 -24.53
N GLY A 896 35.05 -8.96 -25.26
CA GLY A 896 34.37 -8.89 -26.55
C GLY A 896 32.98 -8.27 -26.41
N TYR A 897 32.22 -8.65 -25.38
CA TYR A 897 30.89 -8.09 -25.13
C TYR A 897 30.93 -6.60 -24.80
N ILE A 898 31.90 -6.15 -23.97
CA ILE A 898 32.09 -4.73 -23.65
C ILE A 898 32.46 -3.94 -24.90
N ASP A 899 33.37 -4.45 -25.73
CA ASP A 899 33.80 -3.78 -26.96
C ASP A 899 32.63 -3.64 -27.96
N ASP A 900 31.79 -4.66 -28.08
CA ASP A 900 30.58 -4.63 -28.91
C ASP A 900 29.58 -3.57 -28.41
N ILE A 901 29.26 -3.55 -27.11
CA ILE A 901 28.34 -2.57 -26.52
C ILE A 901 28.88 -1.15 -26.66
N ARG A 902 30.18 -0.92 -26.41
CA ARG A 902 30.81 0.40 -26.61
C ARG A 902 30.77 0.82 -28.08
N GLY A 903 31.01 -0.12 -28.99
CA GLY A 903 30.87 0.10 -30.43
C GLY A 903 29.44 0.43 -30.86
N GLU A 904 28.43 -0.16 -30.22
CA GLU A 904 27.03 0.22 -30.42
C GLU A 904 26.72 1.62 -29.86
N TYR A 905 27.16 1.93 -28.65
CA TYR A 905 26.88 3.21 -28.00
C TYR A 905 27.57 4.38 -28.70
N ALA A 906 28.74 4.16 -29.31
CA ALA A 906 29.41 5.18 -30.12
C ALA A 906 28.71 5.49 -31.46
N LYS A 907 27.79 4.63 -31.93
CA LYS A 907 27.00 4.84 -33.16
C LYS A 907 25.69 5.56 -32.92
N VAL A 908 25.23 5.61 -31.67
CA VAL A 908 24.05 6.36 -31.20
C VAL A 908 24.45 7.80 -30.99
#